data_AF-A0A954QUN1-F1
#
_entry.id   AF-A0A954QUN1-F1
#
_cell.length_a   1.000
_cell.length_b   1.000
_cell.length_c   1.000
_cell.angle_alpha   90.00
_cell.angle_beta   90.00
_cell.angle_gamma   90.00
#
_symmetry.space_group_name_H-M   'P 1'
#
loop_
_entity.id
_entity.type
_entity.pdbx_description
1 polymer ?
#
loop_
_entity_poly.entity_id
_entity_poly.type
_entity_poly.pdbx_seq_one_letter_code
_entity_poly.pdbx_strand_id
1 'polypeptide(L)'
;PVAVDTADERVTGVRFASTKSAPPLAIRATLTIDASDWGDVIRLSGARYLRGPDLKSAFNEPSAPTDASQVEPNEMNPITYCMVLRESDRAGVIDPPRGYDPRTYFGATIVTAEQYKAVGWPKGTMGPFARPWIESEMKNGPYGETPSVYTHRRLVDRRHLNLPVGSELVLVNWPLQDYPTYNFPRHVNEALEANEPGASRKNLVDMTPNQRRIVFDDAKRHTLGLLHYLQTLADSSDDENAVSFRRMELTDEFGTADRLPWKPYVREGLRLDALYMLRETDVRDRDGVQSWADHMVHDNVFGFQFNIDFHPTKRIFLNDDNTGPWAHIHSSYRHWGTHTDRAGFPLRCLVPARFDGLLGAGKNLGYTSIVSSAVRLHGHGMMAGQAAATVAAVALDEKRTPREVAARIESVRQVQSLLVEPPVDRFTGQRPPGVLLWPYHDLPTDADCFEAVNQLSVRTVLVGSPGQQDFRPSEPIPRREVARAAIRAALATGSLTRHIYAVEDNQRRFRDVDFYDPDYAAIETLAAQLSETNPASLGTDGKETTRREFKPDHPADESFVREVFTAFDWKNPPAGEPITRSNFAIGLWDAIREHDELAFASSPRFESSDVDRDGDGRTDRDDPLPFDRDNDSVPDLLDSDNDEDGLADGVKPPPFTGRRFNFAGPDTADLPRYTSDRGQPFDAKRGFGWSRDLSENHRRRGRSSDVARDTFLFTRETDRWECMIENGRYRVTLCLGDSGHAQPGQHARVEGQLAADNVSTAEGEHHLVTNTVEVIDGRLTIDIGSGRPGFNTCLNWLSIERLDDRP
;
A
#
# COMPACT_ATOMS: atom_id res chain seq x y z
N PRO A 1 32.90 2.71 -10.56
CA PRO A 1 33.80 2.74 -9.39
C PRO A 1 34.81 1.59 -9.48
N VAL A 2 36.05 1.78 -9.00
CA VAL A 2 37.06 0.70 -8.91
C VAL A 2 37.62 0.53 -7.51
N ALA A 3 37.51 1.55 -6.65
CA ALA A 3 37.82 1.49 -5.24
C ALA A 3 37.01 2.54 -4.46
N VAL A 4 36.82 2.31 -3.17
CA VAL A 4 36.18 3.25 -2.24
C VAL A 4 37.17 3.51 -1.11
N ASP A 5 37.38 4.78 -0.77
CA ASP A 5 38.23 5.22 0.32
C ASP A 5 37.40 5.28 1.61
N THR A 6 37.82 4.58 2.65
CA THR A 6 37.13 4.50 3.95
C THR A 6 38.04 4.85 5.12
N ALA A 7 37.45 5.33 6.21
CA ALA A 7 38.11 5.57 7.50
C ALA A 7 37.10 5.32 8.61
N ASP A 8 37.43 4.51 9.63
CA ASP A 8 36.56 4.23 10.79
C ASP A 8 35.11 3.87 10.39
N GLU A 9 34.94 2.89 9.49
CA GLU A 9 33.63 2.47 8.95
C GLU A 9 32.81 3.60 8.32
N ARG A 10 33.48 4.62 7.77
CA ARG A 10 32.88 5.74 7.02
C ARG A 10 33.42 5.81 5.60
N VAL A 11 32.54 6.01 4.62
CA VAL A 11 32.93 6.34 3.23
C VAL A 11 33.44 7.79 3.17
N THR A 12 34.61 8.00 2.57
CA THR A 12 35.24 9.33 2.44
C THR A 12 35.54 9.73 0.99
N GLY A 13 35.50 8.77 0.06
CA GLY A 13 35.72 9.04 -1.35
C GLY A 13 35.56 7.81 -2.23
N VAL A 14 35.48 8.04 -3.54
CA VAL A 14 35.33 7.00 -4.57
C VAL A 14 36.32 7.24 -5.70
N ARG A 15 36.97 6.17 -6.16
CA ARG A 15 37.90 6.18 -7.30
C ARG A 15 37.28 5.49 -8.50
N PHE A 16 37.45 6.08 -9.67
CA PHE A 16 36.88 5.63 -10.93
C PHE A 16 38.01 5.40 -11.95
N ALA A 17 37.99 4.24 -12.60
CA ALA A 17 38.79 4.02 -13.79
C ALA A 17 38.13 4.74 -14.97
N SER A 18 38.96 5.26 -15.88
CA SER A 18 38.47 5.84 -17.12
C SER A 18 38.11 4.74 -18.12
N THR A 19 37.00 4.92 -18.83
CA THR A 19 36.60 4.08 -19.96
C THR A 19 37.19 4.56 -21.29
N LYS A 20 37.83 5.75 -21.28
CA LYS A 20 38.62 6.33 -22.37
C LYS A 20 40.09 6.37 -21.90
N SER A 21 41.06 6.61 -22.77
CA SER A 21 42.48 6.76 -22.39
C SER A 21 42.78 8.04 -21.58
N ALA A 22 41.89 8.43 -20.66
CA ALA A 22 42.00 9.59 -19.79
C ALA A 22 42.45 9.16 -18.37
N PRO A 23 42.98 10.09 -17.55
CA PRO A 23 43.39 9.80 -16.18
C PRO A 23 42.23 9.25 -15.31
N PRO A 24 42.53 8.41 -14.30
CA PRO A 24 41.53 8.00 -13.31
C PRO A 24 40.98 9.22 -12.54
N LEU A 25 39.70 9.16 -12.16
CA LEU A 25 39.02 10.20 -11.39
C LEU A 25 38.91 9.76 -9.92
N ALA A 26 39.28 10.64 -8.99
CA ALA A 26 39.08 10.42 -7.55
C ALA A 26 38.22 11.57 -6.98
N ILE A 27 37.14 11.22 -6.30
CA ILE A 27 36.20 12.16 -5.69
C ILE A 27 36.25 11.95 -4.18
N ARG A 28 36.39 13.03 -3.40
CA ARG A 28 36.19 13.04 -1.95
C ARG A 28 34.85 13.68 -1.64
N ALA A 29 34.11 13.09 -0.70
CA ALA A 29 32.80 13.59 -0.30
C ALA A 29 32.54 13.28 1.18
N THR A 30 31.77 14.15 1.85
CA THR A 30 31.31 13.92 3.22
C THR A 30 30.24 12.83 3.29
N LEU A 31 29.36 12.80 2.28
CA LEU A 31 28.32 11.78 2.09
C LEU A 31 28.35 11.29 0.65
N THR A 32 28.15 9.99 0.46
CA THR A 32 28.01 9.34 -0.84
C THR A 32 26.65 8.65 -0.92
N ILE A 33 25.91 8.84 -2.01
CA ILE A 33 24.67 8.12 -2.28
C ILE A 33 24.96 7.08 -3.37
N ASP A 34 24.68 5.80 -3.11
CA ASP A 34 24.89 4.74 -4.08
C ASP A 34 23.59 4.37 -4.83
N ALA A 35 23.47 4.89 -6.04
CA ALA A 35 22.41 4.53 -6.99
C ALA A 35 22.92 3.68 -8.17
N SER A 36 24.11 3.08 -8.07
CA SER A 36 24.63 2.19 -9.13
C SER A 36 23.82 0.89 -9.18
N ASP A 37 23.65 0.29 -10.37
CA ASP A 37 22.74 -0.87 -10.52
C ASP A 37 23.13 -2.09 -9.67
N TRP A 38 24.40 -2.17 -9.27
CA TRP A 38 24.99 -3.28 -8.52
C TRP A 38 25.52 -2.86 -7.15
N GLY A 39 25.10 -1.69 -6.64
CA GLY A 39 25.60 -1.07 -5.41
C GLY A 39 27.12 -1.14 -5.25
N ASP A 40 27.84 -0.72 -6.30
CA ASP A 40 29.30 -0.82 -6.36
C ASP A 40 29.99 -0.04 -5.24
N VAL A 41 29.44 1.07 -4.74
CA VAL A 41 30.03 1.80 -3.60
C VAL A 41 29.76 1.04 -2.30
N ILE A 42 28.52 0.59 -2.07
CA ILE A 42 28.17 -0.23 -0.89
C ILE A 42 29.09 -1.45 -0.83
N ARG A 43 29.17 -2.22 -1.91
CA ARG A 43 29.99 -3.43 -1.99
C ARG A 43 31.48 -3.16 -1.80
N LEU A 44 32.03 -2.13 -2.44
CA LEU A 44 33.47 -1.83 -2.37
C LEU A 44 33.87 -1.11 -1.08
N SER A 45 32.93 -0.50 -0.35
CA SER A 45 33.19 0.17 0.94
C SER A 45 33.39 -0.81 2.09
N GLY A 46 32.84 -2.03 1.98
CA GLY A 46 32.75 -2.99 3.08
C GLY A 46 31.46 -2.89 3.89
N ALA A 47 30.55 -1.96 3.56
CA ALA A 47 29.19 -1.95 4.09
C ALA A 47 28.49 -3.28 3.79
N ARG A 48 27.74 -3.81 4.78
CA ARG A 48 27.06 -5.09 4.66
C ARG A 48 25.87 -4.99 3.68
N TYR A 49 25.64 -6.06 2.94
CA TYR A 49 24.56 -6.18 1.98
C TYR A 49 24.08 -7.63 1.83
N LEU A 50 22.87 -7.78 1.31
CA LEU A 50 22.25 -9.04 0.90
C LEU A 50 22.09 -9.09 -0.62
N ARG A 51 21.87 -10.29 -1.16
CA ARG A 51 21.59 -10.54 -2.59
C ARG A 51 20.90 -11.88 -2.77
N GLY A 52 20.10 -12.01 -3.81
CA GLY A 52 19.38 -13.25 -4.10
C GLY A 52 18.30 -13.56 -3.07
N PRO A 53 17.77 -14.80 -3.04
CA PRO A 53 16.69 -15.19 -2.16
C PRO A 53 17.08 -15.13 -0.68
N ASP A 54 16.17 -14.66 0.17
CA ASP A 54 16.30 -14.80 1.62
C ASP A 54 15.65 -16.10 2.10
N LEU A 55 16.14 -16.66 3.21
CA LEU A 55 15.49 -17.78 3.86
C LEU A 55 14.44 -17.30 4.85
N LYS A 56 13.43 -18.14 5.11
CA LYS A 56 12.44 -17.89 6.16
C LYS A 56 13.07 -17.74 7.54
N SER A 57 14.20 -18.39 7.81
CA SER A 57 14.93 -18.20 9.07
C SER A 57 15.55 -16.81 9.25
N ALA A 58 15.66 -16.00 8.19
CA ALA A 58 16.22 -14.64 8.25
C ALA A 58 15.17 -13.58 8.61
N PHE A 59 13.96 -13.70 8.06
CA PHE A 59 12.91 -12.66 8.18
C PHE A 59 11.52 -13.20 8.51
N ASN A 60 11.36 -14.52 8.69
CA ASN A 60 10.11 -15.22 8.92
C ASN A 60 9.02 -15.00 7.84
N GLU A 61 9.43 -14.64 6.62
CA GLU A 61 8.49 -14.31 5.54
C GLU A 61 7.73 -15.56 5.04
N PRO A 62 6.41 -15.45 4.81
CA PRO A 62 5.59 -16.58 4.39
C PRO A 62 5.98 -17.13 3.01
N SER A 63 6.41 -16.27 2.08
CA SER A 63 6.80 -16.70 0.72
C SER A 63 8.28 -17.11 0.61
N ALA A 64 9.06 -16.97 1.69
CA ALA A 64 10.47 -17.30 1.67
C ALA A 64 10.71 -18.82 1.74
N PRO A 65 11.72 -19.34 1.02
CA PRO A 65 12.15 -20.73 1.13
C PRO A 65 12.61 -21.06 2.55
N THR A 66 12.31 -22.28 3.00
CA THR A 66 12.59 -22.71 4.39
C THR A 66 13.98 -23.33 4.54
N ASP A 67 14.58 -23.80 3.45
CA ASP A 67 15.85 -24.53 3.46
C ASP A 67 16.80 -24.00 2.37
N ALA A 68 18.08 -23.87 2.71
CA ALA A 68 19.13 -23.39 1.81
C ALA A 68 19.33 -24.27 0.56
N SER A 69 18.99 -25.55 0.62
CA SER A 69 19.03 -26.48 -0.53
C SER A 69 17.96 -26.19 -1.59
N GLN A 70 16.94 -25.41 -1.24
CA GLN A 70 15.90 -24.99 -2.18
C GLN A 70 16.36 -23.81 -3.05
N VAL A 71 17.37 -23.07 -2.61
CA VAL A 71 17.82 -21.84 -3.26
C VAL A 71 19.12 -22.04 -4.02
N GLU A 72 19.22 -21.40 -5.18
CA GLU A 72 20.48 -21.31 -5.90
C GLU A 72 21.19 -20.01 -5.44
N PRO A 73 22.40 -20.08 -4.85
CA PRO A 73 23.03 -18.91 -4.23
C PRO A 73 23.31 -17.74 -5.19
N ASN A 74 23.38 -17.99 -6.49
CA ASN A 74 23.55 -16.99 -7.53
C ASN A 74 22.26 -16.56 -8.23
N GLU A 75 21.10 -17.03 -7.78
CA GLU A 75 19.80 -16.61 -8.29
C GLU A 75 19.51 -15.14 -8.00
N MET A 76 18.88 -14.47 -8.96
CA MET A 76 18.24 -13.17 -8.84
C MET A 76 17.21 -13.01 -9.97
N ASN A 77 16.40 -11.94 -9.94
CA ASN A 77 15.56 -11.59 -11.08
C ASN A 77 16.38 -11.43 -12.37
N PRO A 78 15.80 -11.80 -13.52
CA PRO A 78 16.50 -11.71 -14.79
C PRO A 78 16.75 -10.26 -15.20
N ILE A 79 17.78 -10.10 -16.03
CA ILE A 79 18.09 -8.84 -16.72
C ILE A 79 17.48 -8.85 -18.12
N THR A 80 17.22 -7.67 -18.68
CA THR A 80 16.64 -7.55 -20.03
C THR A 80 17.29 -6.42 -20.80
N TYR A 81 17.77 -6.68 -22.01
CA TYR A 81 18.10 -5.61 -22.95
C TYR A 81 16.83 -5.22 -23.70
N CYS A 82 16.15 -4.16 -23.23
CA CYS A 82 14.94 -3.65 -23.86
C CYS A 82 15.29 -2.96 -25.18
N MET A 83 14.75 -3.46 -26.30
CA MET A 83 14.99 -2.87 -27.61
C MET A 83 13.87 -1.91 -27.97
N VAL A 84 14.21 -0.83 -28.68
CA VAL A 84 13.22 0.06 -29.27
C VAL A 84 13.16 -0.20 -30.77
N LEU A 85 11.95 -0.41 -31.26
CA LEU A 85 11.67 -0.65 -32.66
C LEU A 85 10.89 0.54 -33.23
N ARG A 86 11.24 0.95 -34.45
CA ARG A 86 10.52 1.94 -35.23
C ARG A 86 9.91 1.29 -36.46
N GLU A 87 8.75 1.77 -36.86
CA GLU A 87 8.18 1.39 -38.14
C GLU A 87 9.08 1.79 -39.31
N SER A 88 9.25 0.85 -40.23
CA SER A 88 10.04 0.97 -41.44
C SER A 88 9.17 0.81 -42.69
N ASP A 89 9.50 1.56 -43.73
CA ASP A 89 8.86 1.46 -45.04
C ASP A 89 9.23 0.14 -45.76
N ARG A 90 10.32 -0.50 -45.32
CA ARG A 90 10.84 -1.76 -45.85
C ARG A 90 10.53 -2.91 -44.89
N ALA A 91 10.06 -4.01 -45.46
CA ALA A 91 10.03 -5.27 -44.75
C ALA A 91 11.44 -5.87 -44.69
N GLY A 92 11.90 -6.26 -43.51
CA GLY A 92 13.21 -6.84 -43.27
C GLY A 92 13.19 -7.87 -42.14
N VAL A 93 14.20 -8.74 -42.16
CA VAL A 93 14.51 -9.67 -41.08
C VAL A 93 15.99 -9.48 -40.78
N ILE A 94 16.35 -9.24 -39.53
CA ILE A 94 17.77 -9.16 -39.15
C ILE A 94 18.43 -10.54 -39.31
N ASP A 95 19.75 -10.61 -39.43
CA ASP A 95 20.44 -11.91 -39.43
C ASP A 95 20.23 -12.62 -38.07
N PRO A 96 20.07 -13.96 -38.06
CA PRO A 96 19.97 -14.70 -36.81
C PRO A 96 21.29 -14.56 -36.03
N PRO A 97 21.25 -14.22 -34.73
CA PRO A 97 22.46 -14.12 -33.94
C PRO A 97 23.16 -15.48 -33.80
N ARG A 98 24.46 -15.47 -33.51
CA ARG A 98 25.22 -16.69 -33.25
C ARG A 98 24.54 -17.52 -32.15
N GLY A 99 24.32 -18.81 -32.43
CA GLY A 99 23.67 -19.74 -31.49
C GLY A 99 22.15 -19.62 -31.45
N TYR A 100 21.53 -18.90 -32.39
CA TYR A 100 20.08 -18.83 -32.50
C TYR A 100 19.46 -20.22 -32.71
N ASP A 101 18.46 -20.52 -31.87
CA ASP A 101 17.60 -21.68 -32.00
C ASP A 101 16.15 -21.22 -31.78
N PRO A 102 15.25 -21.36 -32.78
CA PRO A 102 13.87 -20.89 -32.67
C PRO A 102 13.08 -21.58 -31.55
N ARG A 103 13.50 -22.79 -31.11
CA ARG A 103 12.83 -23.54 -30.02
C ARG A 103 12.83 -22.80 -28.69
N THR A 104 13.81 -21.92 -28.47
CA THR A 104 13.90 -21.02 -27.31
C THR A 104 12.78 -19.98 -27.28
N TYR A 105 12.22 -19.64 -28.45
CA TYR A 105 11.29 -18.51 -28.61
C TYR A 105 9.85 -18.95 -28.96
N PHE A 106 9.59 -20.23 -29.18
CA PHE A 106 8.23 -20.72 -29.50
C PHE A 106 7.17 -20.40 -28.42
N GLY A 107 7.59 -20.13 -27.18
CA GLY A 107 6.67 -19.69 -26.12
C GLY A 107 6.33 -18.19 -26.17
N ALA A 108 6.92 -17.41 -27.08
CA ALA A 108 6.80 -15.95 -27.04
C ALA A 108 5.43 -15.46 -27.52
N THR A 109 4.80 -16.19 -28.44
CA THR A 109 3.51 -15.85 -29.02
C THR A 109 2.69 -17.10 -29.30
N ILE A 110 1.36 -16.97 -29.31
CA ILE A 110 0.43 -18.08 -29.56
C ILE A 110 0.54 -18.67 -30.97
N VAL A 111 1.19 -17.96 -31.91
CA VAL A 111 1.38 -18.40 -33.29
C VAL A 111 2.14 -19.73 -33.37
N THR A 112 3.04 -19.98 -32.43
CA THR A 112 3.87 -21.19 -32.39
C THR A 112 3.46 -22.16 -31.27
N ALA A 113 2.20 -22.13 -30.83
CA ALA A 113 1.71 -22.99 -29.75
C ALA A 113 1.90 -24.49 -30.05
N GLU A 114 1.67 -24.93 -31.29
CA GLU A 114 1.89 -26.32 -31.69
C GLU A 114 3.37 -26.71 -31.71
N GLN A 115 4.24 -25.82 -32.21
CA GLN A 115 5.69 -26.05 -32.16
C GLN A 115 6.20 -26.09 -30.73
N TYR A 116 5.73 -25.19 -29.86
CA TYR A 116 6.04 -25.18 -28.43
C TYR A 116 5.64 -26.51 -27.78
N LYS A 117 4.43 -27.00 -28.05
CA LYS A 117 3.94 -28.29 -27.57
C LYS A 117 4.77 -29.46 -28.08
N ALA A 118 5.18 -29.41 -29.35
CA ALA A 118 6.01 -30.45 -29.98
C ALA A 118 7.43 -30.52 -29.41
N VAL A 119 7.97 -29.43 -28.85
CA VAL A 119 9.27 -29.46 -28.15
C VAL A 119 9.21 -30.33 -26.88
N GLY A 120 8.05 -30.38 -26.21
CA GLY A 120 7.86 -31.24 -25.04
C GLY A 120 8.48 -30.68 -23.76
N TRP A 121 8.43 -29.36 -23.55
CA TRP A 121 8.90 -28.73 -22.31
C TRP A 121 8.19 -29.29 -21.05
N PRO A 122 8.87 -29.39 -19.90
CA PRO A 122 8.25 -29.82 -18.66
C PRO A 122 7.11 -28.90 -18.20
N LYS A 123 6.17 -29.45 -17.43
CA LYS A 123 5.06 -28.70 -16.84
C LYS A 123 5.58 -27.53 -16.00
N GLY A 124 4.94 -26.36 -16.14
CA GLY A 124 5.33 -25.13 -15.44
C GLY A 124 6.28 -24.23 -16.24
N THR A 125 6.82 -24.72 -17.37
CA THR A 125 7.54 -23.87 -18.33
C THR A 125 6.60 -22.81 -18.90
N MET A 126 7.05 -21.56 -18.93
CA MET A 126 6.28 -20.44 -19.42
C MET A 126 5.93 -20.64 -20.90
N GLY A 127 4.64 -20.81 -21.17
CA GLY A 127 4.10 -21.05 -22.51
C GLY A 127 3.55 -19.80 -23.18
N PRO A 128 3.13 -19.92 -24.45
CA PRO A 128 2.60 -18.81 -25.21
C PRO A 128 1.20 -18.41 -24.74
N PHE A 129 1.01 -17.14 -24.41
CA PHE A 129 -0.26 -16.60 -23.88
C PHE A 129 -0.82 -15.41 -24.68
N ALA A 130 -0.04 -14.81 -25.59
CA ALA A 130 -0.41 -13.59 -26.29
C ALA A 130 -0.18 -13.69 -27.80
N ARG A 131 -0.90 -12.86 -28.56
CA ARG A 131 -0.64 -12.65 -29.99
C ARG A 131 0.57 -11.73 -30.19
N PRO A 132 1.27 -11.79 -31.34
CA PRO A 132 2.30 -10.81 -31.66
C PRO A 132 1.73 -9.39 -31.73
N TRP A 133 0.50 -9.27 -32.25
CA TRP A 133 -0.18 -8.01 -32.46
C TRP A 133 -1.69 -8.13 -32.20
N ILE A 134 -2.26 -7.05 -31.64
CA ILE A 134 -3.70 -6.78 -31.48
C ILE A 134 -3.90 -5.28 -31.75
N GLU A 135 -4.97 -4.87 -32.43
CA GLU A 135 -5.34 -3.46 -32.50
C GLU A 135 -5.98 -3.01 -31.18
N SER A 136 -5.46 -1.93 -30.59
CA SER A 136 -6.01 -1.38 -29.35
C SER A 136 -5.46 0.04 -29.09
N GLU A 137 -6.28 0.88 -28.44
CA GLU A 137 -5.92 2.19 -27.88
C GLU A 137 -5.36 2.08 -26.45
N MET A 138 -5.40 0.89 -25.83
CA MET A 138 -5.05 0.60 -24.43
C MET A 138 -5.73 1.58 -23.46
N LYS A 139 -7.05 1.78 -23.60
CA LYS A 139 -7.81 2.81 -22.84
C LYS A 139 -7.72 2.62 -21.33
N ASN A 140 -7.62 1.36 -20.90
CA ASN A 140 -7.50 0.96 -19.51
C ASN A 140 -6.04 0.71 -19.09
N GLY A 141 -5.08 1.20 -19.88
CA GLY A 141 -3.64 0.98 -19.69
C GLY A 141 -3.13 -0.37 -20.19
N PRO A 142 -1.80 -0.59 -20.19
CA PRO A 142 -1.13 -1.73 -20.83
C PRO A 142 -1.50 -3.13 -20.29
N TYR A 143 -2.17 -3.18 -19.12
CA TYR A 143 -2.60 -4.40 -18.45
C TYR A 143 -4.12 -4.51 -18.30
N GLY A 144 -4.88 -3.48 -18.70
CA GLY A 144 -6.35 -3.49 -18.62
C GLY A 144 -7.04 -4.16 -19.82
N GLU A 145 -6.26 -4.61 -20.80
CA GLU A 145 -6.70 -5.28 -22.02
C GLU A 145 -5.78 -6.47 -22.32
N THR A 146 -6.20 -7.40 -23.18
CA THR A 146 -5.35 -8.54 -23.60
C THR A 146 -4.06 -8.02 -24.25
N PRO A 147 -2.89 -8.22 -23.64
CA PRO A 147 -1.66 -7.66 -24.17
C PRO A 147 -1.20 -8.42 -25.42
N SER A 148 -0.53 -7.70 -26.32
CA SER A 148 0.26 -8.28 -27.40
C SER A 148 1.70 -7.77 -27.31
N VAL A 149 2.65 -8.43 -27.99
CA VAL A 149 4.05 -7.96 -28.00
C VAL A 149 4.13 -6.51 -28.52
N TYR A 150 3.31 -6.16 -29.52
CA TYR A 150 3.24 -4.82 -30.08
C TYR A 150 2.58 -3.78 -29.15
N THR A 151 1.42 -4.10 -28.56
CA THR A 151 0.64 -3.13 -27.75
C THR A 151 1.10 -3.00 -26.30
N HIS A 152 1.86 -3.97 -25.77
CA HIS A 152 2.23 -3.99 -24.36
C HIS A 152 3.00 -2.72 -23.91
N ARG A 153 3.89 -2.19 -24.77
CA ARG A 153 4.68 -0.97 -24.50
C ARG A 153 4.91 -0.15 -25.76
N ARG A 154 3.83 0.43 -26.29
CA ARG A 154 3.87 1.36 -27.42
C ARG A 154 4.27 2.76 -26.94
N LEU A 155 5.39 3.27 -27.45
CA LEU A 155 5.92 4.59 -27.12
C LEU A 155 5.24 5.69 -27.96
N VAL A 156 4.98 5.40 -29.24
CA VAL A 156 4.25 6.31 -30.14
C VAL A 156 3.19 5.50 -30.86
N ASP A 157 1.93 5.89 -30.66
CA ASP A 157 0.76 5.33 -31.32
C ASP A 157 0.39 6.16 -32.54
N ARG A 158 0.99 5.87 -33.69
CA ARG A 158 0.71 6.67 -34.89
C ARG A 158 -0.70 6.45 -35.41
N ARG A 159 -1.27 5.26 -35.20
CA ARG A 159 -2.50 4.80 -35.86
C ARG A 159 -3.70 5.55 -35.29
N HIS A 160 -3.78 5.66 -33.96
CA HIS A 160 -4.89 6.37 -33.31
C HIS A 160 -4.65 7.87 -33.20
N LEU A 161 -3.39 8.32 -33.22
CA LEU A 161 -3.04 9.75 -33.20
C LEU A 161 -2.91 10.37 -34.60
N ASN A 162 -3.19 9.63 -35.67
CA ASN A 162 -3.07 10.07 -37.06
C ASN A 162 -1.70 10.69 -37.40
N LEU A 163 -0.62 10.10 -36.87
CA LEU A 163 0.74 10.56 -37.13
C LEU A 163 1.29 9.94 -38.42
N PRO A 164 2.30 10.56 -39.07
CA PRO A 164 2.88 10.05 -40.32
C PRO A 164 3.39 8.62 -40.21
N VAL A 165 3.31 7.85 -41.30
CA VAL A 165 3.96 6.53 -41.41
C VAL A 165 5.46 6.67 -41.14
N GLY A 166 6.02 5.74 -40.37
CA GLY A 166 7.40 5.75 -39.86
C GLY A 166 7.56 6.38 -38.47
N SER A 167 6.49 6.95 -37.90
CA SER A 167 6.54 7.54 -36.54
C SER A 167 6.22 6.56 -35.41
N GLU A 168 5.66 5.40 -35.73
CA GLU A 168 5.32 4.35 -34.76
C GLU A 168 6.58 3.85 -34.05
N LEU A 169 6.52 3.77 -32.72
CA LEU A 169 7.62 3.32 -31.86
C LEU A 169 7.12 2.38 -30.78
N VAL A 170 7.81 1.25 -30.61
CA VAL A 170 7.51 0.26 -29.57
C VAL A 170 8.78 -0.06 -28.77
N LEU A 171 8.66 -0.08 -27.45
CA LEU A 171 9.69 -0.59 -26.54
C LEU A 171 9.40 -2.06 -26.25
N VAL A 172 10.15 -2.99 -26.85
CA VAL A 172 9.97 -4.41 -26.56
C VAL A 172 10.68 -4.73 -25.24
N ASN A 173 9.86 -4.98 -24.22
CA ASN A 173 10.22 -5.55 -22.92
C ASN A 173 9.18 -6.63 -22.60
N TRP A 174 9.43 -7.85 -23.07
CA TRP A 174 8.48 -8.98 -23.05
C TRP A 174 9.01 -10.10 -22.13
N PRO A 175 8.17 -10.85 -21.39
CA PRO A 175 8.66 -11.85 -20.43
C PRO A 175 9.66 -12.87 -21.03
N LEU A 176 9.47 -13.34 -22.27
CA LEU A 176 10.42 -14.27 -22.90
C LEU A 176 11.73 -13.63 -23.38
N GLN A 177 11.83 -12.30 -23.36
CA GLN A 177 13.07 -11.56 -23.61
C GLN A 177 14.00 -11.58 -22.40
N ASP A 178 13.47 -11.91 -21.22
CA ASP A 178 14.24 -11.93 -19.99
C ASP A 178 15.36 -12.95 -20.05
N TYR A 179 16.51 -12.56 -19.51
CA TYR A 179 17.69 -13.40 -19.43
C TYR A 179 17.95 -13.79 -17.98
N PRO A 180 17.60 -15.02 -17.55
CA PRO A 180 18.00 -15.57 -16.26
C PRO A 180 19.50 -15.41 -15.98
N THR A 181 19.87 -15.14 -14.75
CA THR A 181 21.26 -14.76 -14.38
C THR A 181 22.01 -15.86 -13.63
N TYR A 182 21.46 -17.08 -13.66
CA TYR A 182 22.15 -18.28 -13.21
C TYR A 182 21.82 -19.47 -14.13
N ASN A 183 22.45 -20.62 -13.87
CA ASN A 183 22.36 -21.83 -14.70
C ASN A 183 22.56 -21.50 -16.19
N PHE A 184 23.71 -20.88 -16.50
CA PHE A 184 23.96 -20.35 -17.84
C PHE A 184 24.16 -21.47 -18.88
N PRO A 185 23.96 -21.17 -20.18
CA PRO A 185 24.40 -22.02 -21.26
C PRO A 185 25.90 -22.35 -21.17
N ARG A 186 26.30 -23.52 -21.70
CA ARG A 186 27.66 -24.04 -21.56
C ARG A 186 28.73 -23.05 -21.99
N HIS A 187 28.55 -22.37 -23.12
CA HIS A 187 29.55 -21.42 -23.64
C HIS A 187 29.75 -20.20 -22.72
N VAL A 188 28.71 -19.79 -21.99
CA VAL A 188 28.82 -18.70 -21.01
C VAL A 188 29.55 -19.21 -19.76
N ASN A 189 29.24 -20.41 -19.29
CA ASN A 189 29.97 -21.03 -18.18
C ASN A 189 31.46 -21.16 -18.50
N GLU A 190 31.81 -21.76 -19.65
CA GLU A 190 33.21 -21.92 -20.07
C GLU A 190 33.95 -20.58 -20.18
N ALA A 191 33.29 -19.53 -20.71
CA ALA A 191 33.88 -18.20 -20.79
C ALA A 191 34.09 -17.55 -19.41
N LEU A 192 33.15 -17.72 -18.48
CA LEU A 192 33.28 -17.25 -17.10
C LEU A 192 34.39 -18.00 -16.36
N GLU A 193 34.44 -19.33 -16.46
CA GLU A 193 35.48 -20.16 -15.83
C GLU A 193 36.87 -19.88 -16.38
N ALA A 194 36.99 -19.60 -17.69
CA ALA A 194 38.24 -19.16 -18.31
C ALA A 194 38.69 -17.78 -17.82
N ASN A 195 37.77 -16.92 -17.38
CA ASN A 195 38.09 -15.64 -16.77
C ASN A 195 38.58 -15.80 -15.32
N GLU A 196 37.85 -16.60 -14.51
CA GLU A 196 38.19 -16.94 -13.13
C GLU A 196 37.47 -18.25 -12.74
N PRO A 197 38.18 -19.26 -12.22
CA PRO A 197 37.55 -20.48 -11.73
C PRO A 197 36.47 -20.20 -10.68
N GLY A 198 35.28 -20.77 -10.87
CA GLY A 198 34.08 -20.58 -10.06
C GLY A 198 33.25 -19.35 -10.43
N ALA A 199 33.64 -18.53 -11.41
CA ALA A 199 32.91 -17.33 -11.78
C ALA A 199 31.48 -17.62 -12.29
N SER A 200 31.23 -18.79 -12.90
CA SER A 200 29.88 -19.19 -13.32
C SER A 200 28.89 -19.37 -12.16
N ARG A 201 29.41 -19.54 -10.93
CA ARG A 201 28.63 -19.70 -9.70
C ARG A 201 28.51 -18.42 -8.90
N LYS A 202 29.08 -17.31 -9.34
CA LYS A 202 28.93 -16.02 -8.68
C LYS A 202 27.55 -15.43 -8.97
N ASN A 203 26.96 -14.81 -7.95
CA ASN A 203 25.83 -13.91 -8.14
C ASN A 203 26.30 -12.69 -8.96
N LEU A 204 25.45 -12.14 -9.84
CA LEU A 204 25.82 -11.05 -10.75
C LEU A 204 26.32 -9.79 -10.00
N VAL A 205 25.86 -9.57 -8.75
CA VAL A 205 26.35 -8.52 -7.85
C VAL A 205 27.84 -8.69 -7.52
N ASP A 206 28.32 -9.93 -7.36
CA ASP A 206 29.72 -10.21 -7.00
C ASP A 206 30.64 -10.33 -8.22
N MET A 207 30.07 -10.42 -9.42
CA MET A 207 30.84 -10.52 -10.66
C MET A 207 31.64 -9.24 -10.93
N THR A 208 32.84 -9.39 -11.47
CA THR A 208 33.63 -8.24 -11.97
C THR A 208 32.97 -7.63 -13.21
N PRO A 209 33.30 -6.37 -13.58
CA PRO A 209 32.79 -5.77 -14.80
C PRO A 209 33.05 -6.60 -16.07
N ASN A 210 34.20 -7.30 -16.14
CA ASN A 210 34.51 -8.16 -17.28
C ASN A 210 33.66 -9.45 -17.30
N GLN A 211 33.38 -10.04 -16.13
CA GLN A 211 32.48 -11.19 -16.02
C GLN A 211 31.04 -10.83 -16.41
N ARG A 212 30.54 -9.68 -15.92
CA ARG A 212 29.21 -9.16 -16.30
C ARG A 212 29.10 -8.93 -17.81
N ARG A 213 30.16 -8.46 -18.47
CA ARG A 213 30.18 -8.30 -19.94
C ARG A 213 29.96 -9.60 -20.70
N ILE A 214 30.55 -10.72 -20.24
CA ILE A 214 30.33 -12.04 -20.85
C ILE A 214 28.83 -12.41 -20.81
N VAL A 215 28.19 -12.21 -19.65
CA VAL A 215 26.74 -12.45 -19.47
C VAL A 215 25.91 -11.50 -20.35
N PHE A 216 26.28 -10.22 -20.38
CA PHE A 216 25.58 -9.19 -21.15
C PHE A 216 25.63 -9.44 -22.66
N ASP A 217 26.76 -9.89 -23.19
CA ASP A 217 26.90 -10.20 -24.60
C ASP A 217 25.98 -11.36 -25.01
N ASP A 218 25.75 -12.33 -24.12
CA ASP A 218 24.79 -13.41 -24.35
C ASP A 218 23.35 -12.94 -24.22
N ALA A 219 23.04 -12.11 -23.23
CA ALA A 219 21.71 -11.49 -23.08
C ALA A 219 21.34 -10.63 -24.30
N LYS A 220 22.29 -9.89 -24.88
CA LYS A 220 22.07 -9.14 -26.13
C LYS A 220 21.75 -10.06 -27.31
N ARG A 221 22.47 -11.18 -27.45
CA ARG A 221 22.17 -12.19 -28.48
C ARG A 221 20.78 -12.78 -28.29
N HIS A 222 20.35 -13.03 -27.04
CA HIS A 222 18.99 -13.48 -26.73
C HIS A 222 17.93 -12.46 -27.15
N THR A 223 18.12 -11.17 -26.84
CA THR A 223 17.23 -10.09 -27.29
C THR A 223 17.14 -10.02 -28.82
N LEU A 224 18.27 -10.04 -29.53
CA LEU A 224 18.27 -10.03 -31.01
C LEU A 224 17.65 -11.31 -31.58
N GLY A 225 17.80 -12.45 -30.90
CA GLY A 225 17.16 -13.69 -31.28
C GLY A 225 15.65 -13.61 -31.19
N LEU A 226 15.11 -12.95 -30.16
CA LEU A 226 13.67 -12.68 -30.06
C LEU A 226 13.19 -11.76 -31.20
N LEU A 227 13.94 -10.71 -31.55
CA LEU A 227 13.58 -9.84 -32.69
C LEU A 227 13.55 -10.61 -34.00
N HIS A 228 14.62 -11.36 -34.28
CA HIS A 228 14.70 -12.22 -35.46
C HIS A 228 13.50 -13.18 -35.49
N TYR A 229 13.22 -13.85 -34.38
CA TYR A 229 12.07 -14.73 -34.22
C TYR A 229 10.75 -14.02 -34.57
N LEU A 230 10.46 -12.86 -33.98
CA LEU A 230 9.24 -12.08 -34.25
C LEU A 230 9.11 -11.68 -35.73
N GLN A 231 10.22 -11.31 -36.38
CA GLN A 231 10.27 -10.98 -37.81
C GLN A 231 10.07 -12.22 -38.72
N THR A 232 10.38 -13.42 -38.22
CA THR A 232 10.17 -14.68 -38.95
C THR A 232 8.77 -15.26 -38.83
N LEU A 233 7.94 -14.76 -37.90
CA LEU A 233 6.51 -15.08 -37.86
C LEU A 233 5.87 -14.55 -39.15
N ALA A 234 5.82 -15.39 -40.19
CA ALA A 234 5.25 -15.06 -41.50
C ALA A 234 3.83 -14.51 -41.31
N ASP A 235 3.51 -13.35 -41.90
CA ASP A 235 2.26 -12.57 -41.81
C ASP A 235 1.15 -13.31 -41.06
N SER A 236 1.28 -13.37 -39.73
CA SER A 236 0.58 -14.37 -38.91
C SER A 236 -0.88 -13.98 -38.65
N SER A 237 -1.43 -13.20 -39.57
CA SER A 237 -2.74 -12.61 -39.49
C SER A 237 -3.35 -12.56 -40.88
N ASP A 238 -4.55 -13.09 -41.01
CA ASP A 238 -5.42 -12.84 -42.17
C ASP A 238 -5.96 -11.39 -42.17
N ASP A 239 -5.62 -10.60 -41.13
CA ASP A 239 -5.94 -9.18 -41.02
C ASP A 239 -4.96 -8.32 -41.84
N GLU A 240 -5.48 -7.69 -42.90
CA GLU A 240 -4.75 -6.74 -43.76
C GLU A 240 -4.20 -5.53 -43.00
N ASN A 241 -4.73 -5.24 -41.80
CA ASN A 241 -4.30 -4.12 -40.96
C ASN A 241 -3.27 -4.51 -39.90
N ALA A 242 -2.88 -5.79 -39.81
CA ALA A 242 -1.94 -6.26 -38.80
C ALA A 242 -0.57 -5.60 -38.92
N VAL A 243 0.02 -5.23 -37.77
CA VAL A 243 1.41 -4.79 -37.76
C VAL A 243 2.32 -5.99 -37.80
N SER A 244 3.09 -6.08 -38.89
CA SER A 244 4.14 -7.07 -39.05
C SER A 244 5.43 -6.56 -38.43
N PHE A 245 6.06 -7.36 -37.54
CA PHE A 245 7.39 -7.04 -37.01
C PHE A 245 8.45 -6.97 -38.11
N ARG A 246 8.20 -7.51 -39.32
CA ARG A 246 9.08 -7.30 -40.48
C ARG A 246 9.18 -5.85 -40.89
N ARG A 247 8.15 -5.04 -40.63
CA ARG A 247 8.14 -3.59 -40.86
C ARG A 247 8.58 -2.81 -39.63
N MET A 248 9.27 -3.47 -38.69
CA MET A 248 9.83 -2.85 -37.50
C MET A 248 11.34 -3.08 -37.49
N GLU A 249 12.10 -2.01 -37.32
CA GLU A 249 13.57 -2.04 -37.27
C GLU A 249 14.12 -1.43 -35.98
N LEU A 250 15.31 -1.86 -35.56
CA LEU A 250 16.01 -1.30 -34.40
C LEU A 250 16.35 0.17 -34.64
N THR A 251 16.01 1.03 -33.68
CA THR A 251 16.42 2.44 -33.68
C THR A 251 17.92 2.61 -33.47
N ASP A 252 18.47 3.76 -33.81
CA ASP A 252 19.86 4.14 -33.56
C ASP A 252 20.05 5.01 -32.30
N GLU A 253 18.99 5.19 -31.50
CA GLU A 253 18.95 6.16 -30.39
C GLU A 253 20.01 5.93 -29.30
N PHE A 254 20.44 4.69 -29.12
CA PHE A 254 21.43 4.33 -28.11
C PHE A 254 22.87 4.62 -28.57
N GLY A 255 23.11 4.79 -29.88
CA GLY A 255 24.44 5.01 -30.45
C GLY A 255 25.40 3.83 -30.31
N THR A 256 24.90 2.63 -30.01
CA THR A 256 25.67 1.38 -29.90
C THR A 256 25.72 0.64 -31.24
N ALA A 257 26.78 -0.11 -31.48
CA ALA A 257 26.96 -0.85 -32.75
C ALA A 257 25.87 -1.92 -32.98
N ASP A 258 25.34 -2.49 -31.90
CA ASP A 258 24.26 -3.47 -31.90
C ASP A 258 22.86 -2.85 -31.81
N ARG A 259 22.76 -1.51 -31.72
CA ARG A 259 21.52 -0.75 -31.56
C ARG A 259 20.70 -1.12 -30.31
N LEU A 260 21.33 -1.75 -29.31
CA LEU A 260 20.72 -2.04 -28.01
C LEU A 260 21.21 -1.04 -26.94
N PRO A 261 20.51 -0.90 -25.80
CA PRO A 261 20.96 -0.03 -24.71
C PRO A 261 22.39 -0.33 -24.23
N TRP A 262 23.06 0.66 -23.63
CA TRP A 262 24.41 0.51 -23.07
C TRP A 262 24.50 -0.49 -21.91
N LYS A 263 23.39 -0.69 -21.19
CA LYS A 263 23.26 -1.61 -20.05
C LYS A 263 21.88 -2.26 -20.08
N PRO A 264 21.71 -3.45 -19.51
CA PRO A 264 20.39 -4.05 -19.41
C PRO A 264 19.53 -3.30 -18.38
N TYR A 265 18.21 -3.48 -18.48
CA TYR A 265 17.31 -3.27 -17.36
C TYR A 265 17.60 -4.31 -16.27
N VAL A 266 17.96 -3.81 -15.08
CA VAL A 266 18.24 -4.61 -13.88
C VAL A 266 17.04 -4.55 -12.95
N ARG A 267 16.42 -5.71 -12.71
CA ARG A 267 15.24 -5.87 -11.84
C ARG A 267 15.60 -6.03 -10.37
N GLU A 268 16.67 -6.74 -10.06
CA GLU A 268 17.13 -7.00 -8.70
C GLU A 268 18.63 -6.71 -8.63
N GLY A 269 19.00 -5.83 -7.72
CA GLY A 269 20.39 -5.48 -7.42
C GLY A 269 20.81 -6.09 -6.07
N LEU A 270 21.84 -5.51 -5.46
CA LEU A 270 22.10 -5.77 -4.05
C LEU A 270 21.08 -5.08 -3.16
N ARG A 271 20.94 -5.56 -1.93
CA ARG A 271 20.04 -5.01 -0.92
C ARG A 271 20.89 -4.56 0.26
N LEU A 272 20.80 -3.29 0.63
CA LEU A 272 21.61 -2.72 1.71
C LEU A 272 21.20 -3.38 3.04
N ASP A 273 22.16 -3.76 3.90
CA ASP A 273 21.85 -4.04 5.31
C ASP A 273 21.62 -2.69 6.01
N ALA A 274 20.36 -2.29 6.05
CA ALA A 274 19.93 -0.98 6.51
C ALA A 274 19.46 -1.01 7.97
N LEU A 275 19.15 0.15 8.53
CA LEU A 275 18.62 0.25 9.90
C LEU A 275 17.30 -0.52 10.06
N TYR A 276 16.49 -0.56 9.01
CA TYR A 276 15.31 -1.39 8.92
C TYR A 276 15.30 -2.13 7.58
N MET A 277 14.84 -3.38 7.60
CA MET A 277 14.69 -4.22 6.41
C MET A 277 13.21 -4.43 6.14
N LEU A 278 12.63 -3.68 5.20
CA LEU A 278 11.20 -3.80 4.86
C LEU A 278 10.86 -5.22 4.39
N ARG A 279 9.85 -5.84 5.02
CA ARG A 279 9.50 -7.26 4.90
C ARG A 279 8.15 -7.47 4.22
N GLU A 280 7.94 -8.69 3.74
CA GLU A 280 6.68 -9.10 3.10
C GLU A 280 5.50 -8.88 4.03
N THR A 281 5.65 -9.19 5.32
CA THR A 281 4.61 -8.98 6.34
C THR A 281 4.19 -7.53 6.52
N ASP A 282 5.03 -6.59 6.08
CA ASP A 282 4.80 -5.16 6.26
C ASP A 282 3.93 -4.59 5.14
N VAL A 283 3.78 -5.33 4.02
CA VAL A 283 3.15 -4.83 2.79
C VAL A 283 2.14 -5.78 2.18
N ARG A 284 2.07 -7.03 2.65
CA ARG A 284 1.29 -8.10 2.02
C ARG A 284 -0.21 -7.87 2.22
N ASP A 285 -0.94 -7.97 1.11
CA ASP A 285 -2.40 -8.04 1.10
C ASP A 285 -2.87 -9.33 1.81
N ARG A 286 -3.74 -9.17 2.82
CA ARG A 286 -4.29 -10.27 3.64
C ARG A 286 -5.73 -10.63 3.32
N ASP A 287 -6.54 -9.68 2.87
CA ASP A 287 -7.99 -9.84 2.75
C ASP A 287 -8.49 -9.83 1.28
N GLY A 288 -7.57 -9.69 0.32
CA GLY A 288 -7.86 -9.62 -1.10
C GLY A 288 -8.51 -8.31 -1.53
N VAL A 289 -8.60 -7.34 -0.61
CA VAL A 289 -9.04 -5.98 -0.87
C VAL A 289 -7.81 -5.12 -0.67
N GLN A 290 -7.18 -4.73 -1.78
CA GLN A 290 -6.09 -3.77 -1.72
C GLN A 290 -6.51 -2.61 -0.78
N SER A 291 -5.69 -2.33 0.23
CA SER A 291 -5.99 -1.42 1.34
C SER A 291 -4.72 -0.64 1.72
N TRP A 292 -4.69 -0.03 2.91
CA TRP A 292 -3.45 0.32 3.59
C TRP A 292 -2.80 -0.94 4.14
N ALA A 293 -1.48 -1.03 4.04
CA ALA A 293 -0.74 -2.12 4.63
C ALA A 293 -0.84 -2.05 6.16
N ASP A 294 -0.72 -3.20 6.84
CA ASP A 294 -0.83 -3.28 8.30
C ASP A 294 0.18 -2.39 9.04
N HIS A 295 1.31 -2.06 8.40
CA HIS A 295 2.37 -1.26 9.01
C HIS A 295 2.59 0.03 8.22
N MET A 296 1.81 1.06 8.53
CA MET A 296 1.98 2.41 7.99
C MET A 296 2.93 3.23 8.86
N VAL A 297 4.21 3.24 8.45
CA VAL A 297 5.31 3.78 9.27
C VAL A 297 5.30 5.31 9.42
N HIS A 298 5.71 5.79 10.60
CA HIS A 298 5.83 7.22 10.93
C HIS A 298 6.99 7.93 10.20
N ASP A 299 8.04 7.19 9.84
CA ASP A 299 9.25 7.69 9.15
C ASP A 299 9.18 7.50 7.62
N ASN A 300 7.97 7.45 7.07
CA ASN A 300 7.72 7.27 5.65
C ASN A 300 8.33 8.42 4.80
N VAL A 301 9.05 8.07 3.74
CA VAL A 301 9.65 9.03 2.78
C VAL A 301 9.01 9.01 1.40
N PHE A 302 8.20 8.00 1.08
CA PHE A 302 7.32 7.97 -0.09
C PHE A 302 6.34 6.80 0.00
N GLY A 303 5.12 7.00 -0.47
CA GLY A 303 4.14 5.95 -0.64
C GLY A 303 4.42 5.10 -1.88
N PHE A 304 4.13 3.81 -1.82
CA PHE A 304 4.24 2.92 -2.97
C PHE A 304 3.20 1.81 -2.94
N GLN A 305 2.93 1.24 -4.12
CA GLN A 305 2.15 0.02 -4.27
C GLN A 305 2.60 -0.68 -5.56
N PHE A 306 2.99 -1.95 -5.44
CA PHE A 306 3.10 -2.84 -6.59
C PHE A 306 3.13 -4.30 -6.12
N ASN A 307 2.53 -5.20 -6.89
CA ASN A 307 2.51 -6.62 -6.52
C ASN A 307 3.93 -7.23 -6.50
N ILE A 308 4.10 -8.30 -5.72
CA ILE A 308 5.31 -9.11 -5.74
C ILE A 308 5.41 -9.80 -7.10
N ASP A 309 6.38 -9.33 -7.89
CA ASP A 309 6.50 -9.59 -9.32
C ASP A 309 7.85 -10.24 -9.65
N PHE A 310 8.03 -11.52 -9.32
CA PHE A 310 9.21 -12.26 -9.74
C PHE A 310 9.01 -12.84 -11.13
N HIS A 311 9.80 -12.35 -12.09
CA HIS A 311 9.91 -12.99 -13.40
C HIS A 311 10.63 -14.34 -13.28
N PRO A 312 10.47 -15.26 -14.26
CA PRO A 312 11.15 -16.54 -14.28
C PRO A 312 12.67 -16.38 -14.13
N THR A 313 13.17 -16.71 -12.96
CA THR A 313 14.59 -16.61 -12.61
C THR A 313 15.40 -17.78 -13.14
N LYS A 314 14.74 -18.90 -13.50
CA LYS A 314 15.36 -20.17 -13.85
C LYS A 314 15.25 -20.49 -15.34
N ARG A 315 16.30 -21.14 -15.87
CA ARG A 315 16.29 -21.83 -17.17
C ARG A 315 16.03 -23.32 -16.99
N ILE A 316 15.26 -23.87 -17.93
CA ILE A 316 15.23 -25.30 -18.19
C ILE A 316 15.80 -25.58 -19.57
N PHE A 317 16.71 -26.54 -19.68
CA PHE A 317 17.33 -26.93 -20.93
C PHE A 317 16.63 -28.14 -21.52
N LEU A 318 16.50 -28.19 -22.84
CA LEU A 318 15.92 -29.34 -23.51
C LEU A 318 16.80 -30.57 -23.29
N ASN A 319 16.21 -31.69 -22.85
CA ASN A 319 16.91 -32.94 -22.52
C ASN A 319 18.03 -32.77 -21.47
N ASP A 320 17.93 -31.77 -20.59
CA ASP A 320 18.96 -31.41 -19.61
C ASP A 320 20.35 -31.11 -20.21
N ASP A 321 20.40 -30.73 -21.48
CA ASP A 321 21.64 -30.38 -22.18
C ASP A 321 21.82 -28.86 -22.28
N ASN A 322 22.74 -28.31 -21.48
CA ASN A 322 23.04 -26.89 -21.46
C ASN A 322 23.78 -26.33 -22.70
N THR A 323 23.97 -27.13 -23.75
CA THR A 323 24.36 -26.66 -25.09
C THR A 323 23.17 -26.36 -26.00
N GLY A 324 21.99 -26.88 -25.65
CA GLY A 324 20.78 -26.78 -26.43
C GLY A 324 19.93 -25.55 -26.14
N PRO A 325 18.73 -25.47 -26.75
CA PRO A 325 17.77 -24.42 -26.44
C PRO A 325 17.29 -24.53 -24.99
N TRP A 326 16.78 -23.43 -24.46
CA TRP A 326 16.24 -23.35 -23.11
C TRP A 326 14.92 -22.58 -23.09
N ALA A 327 14.16 -22.74 -22.01
CA ALA A 327 12.93 -22.01 -21.76
C ALA A 327 12.87 -21.51 -20.31
N HIS A 328 11.96 -20.56 -20.08
CA HIS A 328 11.75 -19.91 -18.79
C HIS A 328 10.87 -20.76 -17.88
N ILE A 329 11.27 -20.87 -16.61
CA ILE A 329 10.46 -21.50 -15.57
C ILE A 329 10.63 -20.75 -14.25
N HIS A 330 9.57 -20.67 -13.45
CA HIS A 330 9.66 -20.09 -12.11
C HIS A 330 10.30 -21.07 -11.13
N SER A 331 11.06 -20.52 -10.17
CA SER A 331 11.35 -21.23 -8.92
C SER A 331 10.09 -21.30 -8.06
N SER A 332 9.94 -22.33 -7.23
CA SER A 332 8.70 -22.55 -6.46
C SER A 332 8.40 -21.47 -5.42
N TYR A 333 9.40 -20.67 -5.04
CA TYR A 333 9.32 -19.58 -4.05
C TYR A 333 9.44 -18.17 -4.68
N ARG A 334 9.51 -18.07 -6.01
CA ARG A 334 9.62 -16.80 -6.74
C ARG A 334 8.72 -16.83 -7.96
N HIS A 335 7.50 -16.33 -7.80
CA HIS A 335 6.48 -16.31 -8.84
C HIS A 335 5.65 -15.03 -8.80
N TRP A 336 4.79 -14.88 -9.80
CA TRP A 336 3.69 -13.92 -9.80
C TRP A 336 2.57 -14.46 -8.92
N GLY A 337 1.96 -13.62 -8.07
CA GLY A 337 0.75 -14.02 -7.34
C GLY A 337 0.73 -13.70 -5.86
N THR A 338 1.56 -12.77 -5.39
CA THR A 338 1.37 -12.17 -4.07
C THR A 338 1.07 -10.69 -4.26
N HIS A 339 -0.09 -10.28 -3.78
CA HIS A 339 -0.55 -8.91 -3.82
C HIS A 339 0.03 -8.13 -2.63
N THR A 340 0.19 -6.83 -2.82
CA THR A 340 0.57 -5.92 -1.75
C THR A 340 -0.48 -4.85 -1.60
N ASP A 341 -0.67 -4.45 -0.36
CA ASP A 341 -1.37 -3.24 -0.01
C ASP A 341 -0.51 -2.00 -0.31
N ARG A 342 -1.12 -0.84 -0.12
CA ARG A 342 -0.45 0.45 -0.22
C ARG A 342 0.37 0.67 1.04
N ALA A 343 1.67 0.89 0.87
CA ALA A 343 2.60 0.98 1.98
C ALA A 343 3.45 2.26 1.91
N GLY A 344 3.99 2.65 3.06
CA GLY A 344 5.03 3.66 3.15
C GLY A 344 6.43 3.04 3.05
N PHE A 345 7.38 3.74 2.43
CA PHE A 345 8.78 3.33 2.44
C PHE A 345 9.52 4.03 3.59
N PRO A 346 10.06 3.31 4.59
CA PRO A 346 10.72 3.93 5.74
C PRO A 346 12.04 4.62 5.37
N LEU A 347 12.32 5.78 5.98
CA LEU A 347 13.62 6.47 5.91
C LEU A 347 14.76 5.54 6.33
N ARG A 348 14.52 4.74 7.39
CA ARG A 348 15.48 3.76 7.92
C ARG A 348 15.99 2.75 6.88
N CYS A 349 15.21 2.48 5.82
CA CYS A 349 15.61 1.61 4.72
C CYS A 349 16.66 2.24 3.77
N LEU A 350 16.93 3.56 3.87
CA LEU A 350 17.94 4.25 3.07
C LEU A 350 19.32 4.25 3.75
N VAL A 351 19.36 4.01 5.07
CA VAL A 351 20.53 4.25 5.93
C VAL A 351 21.21 2.92 6.28
N PRO A 352 22.53 2.76 6.04
CA PRO A 352 23.24 1.55 6.45
C PRO A 352 23.19 1.32 7.96
N ALA A 353 23.05 0.06 8.39
CA ALA A 353 22.93 -0.27 9.81
C ALA A 353 24.17 0.12 10.64
N ARG A 354 25.36 0.05 10.04
CA ARG A 354 26.65 0.24 10.75
C ARG A 354 27.64 1.16 10.06
N PHE A 355 27.48 1.46 8.77
CA PHE A 355 28.47 2.18 7.97
C PHE A 355 28.05 3.63 7.74
N ASP A 356 28.95 4.58 8.03
CA ASP A 356 28.69 6.01 7.89
C ASP A 356 29.13 6.57 6.52
N GLY A 357 28.76 7.81 6.23
CA GLY A 357 29.19 8.49 5.00
C GLY A 357 28.49 7.98 3.73
N LEU A 358 27.47 7.14 3.89
CA LEU A 358 26.84 6.37 2.82
C LEU A 358 25.32 6.33 2.98
N LEU A 359 24.60 6.40 1.86
CA LEU A 359 23.16 6.17 1.74
C LEU A 359 22.88 5.27 0.54
N GLY A 360 21.86 4.42 0.67
CA GLY A 360 21.29 3.65 -0.42
C GLY A 360 20.29 4.47 -1.24
N ALA A 361 20.28 4.29 -2.56
CA ALA A 361 19.26 4.85 -3.45
C ALA A 361 18.98 3.92 -4.63
N GLY A 362 17.96 4.26 -5.45
CA GLY A 362 17.58 3.45 -6.60
C GLY A 362 17.06 2.08 -6.17
N LYS A 363 17.88 1.03 -6.37
CA LYS A 363 17.56 -0.35 -5.95
C LYS A 363 18.45 -0.87 -4.80
N ASN A 364 19.37 -0.04 -4.31
CA ASN A 364 20.31 -0.43 -3.25
C ASN A 364 19.77 -0.06 -1.88
N LEU A 365 18.54 -0.48 -1.59
CA LEU A 365 17.79 -0.10 -0.38
C LEU A 365 17.69 -1.28 0.59
N GLY A 366 17.26 -1.00 1.82
CA GLY A 366 16.92 -1.97 2.86
C GLY A 366 15.54 -2.57 2.63
N TYR A 367 15.49 -3.75 2.03
CA TYR A 367 14.28 -4.55 1.92
C TYR A 367 14.64 -6.03 1.74
N THR A 368 13.70 -6.92 2.04
CA THR A 368 13.87 -8.35 1.74
C THR A 368 13.84 -8.60 0.23
N SER A 369 14.24 -9.81 -0.16
CA SER A 369 14.24 -10.28 -1.53
C SER A 369 12.84 -10.14 -2.10
N ILE A 370 11.84 -10.58 -1.33
CA ILE A 370 10.44 -10.59 -1.73
C ILE A 370 9.95 -9.17 -2.01
N VAL A 371 10.14 -8.26 -1.04
CA VAL A 371 9.71 -6.86 -1.15
C VAL A 371 10.46 -6.10 -2.25
N SER A 372 11.71 -6.47 -2.56
CA SER A 372 12.45 -5.82 -3.65
C SER A 372 11.68 -5.83 -4.97
N SER A 373 10.88 -6.86 -5.23
CA SER A 373 10.11 -7.00 -6.46
C SER A 373 8.93 -6.02 -6.55
N ALA A 374 8.41 -5.54 -5.42
CA ALA A 374 7.37 -4.51 -5.32
C ALA A 374 7.96 -3.09 -5.40
N VAL A 375 9.13 -2.86 -4.80
CA VAL A 375 9.73 -1.50 -4.71
C VAL A 375 10.56 -1.14 -5.95
N ARG A 376 11.13 -2.09 -6.69
CA ARG A 376 12.12 -1.85 -7.77
C ARG A 376 11.71 -0.97 -8.95
N LEU A 377 10.45 -0.57 -9.07
CA LEU A 377 9.96 0.20 -10.23
C LEU A 377 10.72 1.53 -10.36
N HIS A 378 10.88 2.02 -11.59
CA HIS A 378 11.66 3.23 -11.85
C HIS A 378 11.11 4.46 -11.11
N GLY A 379 9.79 4.62 -11.02
CA GLY A 379 9.16 5.71 -10.26
C GLY A 379 9.53 5.65 -8.77
N HIS A 380 9.40 4.49 -8.15
CA HIS A 380 9.83 4.28 -6.76
C HIS A 380 11.34 4.49 -6.57
N GLY A 381 12.17 4.02 -7.52
CA GLY A 381 13.62 4.25 -7.48
C GLY A 381 14.02 5.72 -7.62
N MET A 382 13.24 6.53 -8.36
CA MET A 382 13.40 7.98 -8.42
C MET A 382 13.01 8.64 -7.09
N MET A 383 11.89 8.23 -6.49
CA MET A 383 11.48 8.72 -5.16
C MET A 383 12.51 8.36 -4.08
N ALA A 384 13.06 7.15 -4.09
CA ALA A 384 14.17 6.77 -3.21
C ALA A 384 15.42 7.64 -3.40
N GLY A 385 15.70 8.07 -4.65
CA GLY A 385 16.75 9.04 -4.94
C GLY A 385 16.47 10.43 -4.35
N GLN A 386 15.23 10.93 -4.48
CA GLN A 386 14.80 12.19 -3.86
C GLN A 386 14.87 12.13 -2.34
N ALA A 387 14.39 11.04 -1.73
CA ALA A 387 14.46 10.80 -0.30
C ALA A 387 15.91 10.76 0.19
N ALA A 388 16.78 9.97 -0.43
CA ALA A 388 18.19 9.87 -0.03
C ALA A 388 18.91 11.23 -0.16
N ALA A 389 18.64 11.99 -1.22
CA ALA A 389 19.22 13.33 -1.39
C ALA A 389 18.72 14.31 -0.32
N THR A 390 17.45 14.22 0.06
CA THR A 390 16.85 15.07 1.11
C THR A 390 17.42 14.73 2.49
N VAL A 391 17.53 13.44 2.82
CA VAL A 391 18.22 12.96 4.04
C VAL A 391 19.66 13.46 4.08
N ALA A 392 20.39 13.37 2.95
CA ALA A 392 21.76 13.88 2.88
C ALA A 392 21.83 15.39 3.11
N ALA A 393 20.90 16.17 2.55
CA ALA A 393 20.85 17.61 2.73
C ALA A 393 20.61 17.99 4.20
N VAL A 394 19.60 17.38 4.84
CA VAL A 394 19.29 17.60 6.27
C VAL A 394 20.48 17.18 7.15
N ALA A 395 21.05 16.00 6.90
CA ALA A 395 22.22 15.51 7.64
C ALA A 395 23.41 16.49 7.56
N LEU A 396 23.69 17.05 6.38
CA LEU A 396 24.78 18.01 6.20
C LEU A 396 24.49 19.36 6.86
N ASP A 397 23.26 19.86 6.78
CA ASP A 397 22.84 21.12 7.40
C ASP A 397 22.89 21.04 8.94
N GLU A 398 22.34 19.96 9.49
CA GLU A 398 22.34 19.69 10.92
C GLU A 398 23.69 19.19 11.47
N LYS A 399 24.66 18.91 10.59
CA LYS A 399 25.97 18.31 10.91
C LYS A 399 25.84 16.97 11.66
N ARG A 400 24.89 16.15 11.22
CA ARG A 400 24.57 14.82 11.75
C ARG A 400 24.88 13.73 10.72
N THR A 401 25.01 12.51 11.18
CA THR A 401 25.02 11.34 10.30
C THR A 401 23.59 11.03 9.83
N PRO A 402 23.39 10.35 8.68
CA PRO A 402 22.06 9.91 8.27
C PRO A 402 21.37 9.01 9.31
N ARG A 403 22.14 8.29 10.13
CA ARG A 403 21.63 7.45 11.22
C ARG A 403 21.08 8.28 12.37
N GLU A 404 21.78 9.36 12.74
CA GLU A 404 21.29 10.31 13.73
C GLU A 404 20.05 11.05 13.24
N VAL A 405 19.95 11.35 11.93
CA VAL A 405 18.72 11.89 11.32
C VAL A 405 17.57 10.90 11.46
N ALA A 406 17.78 9.61 11.14
CA ALA A 406 16.74 8.59 11.24
C ALA A 406 16.25 8.36 12.68
N ALA A 407 17.11 8.54 13.68
CA ALA A 407 16.78 8.35 15.09
C ALA A 407 16.11 9.57 15.75
N ARG A 408 15.94 10.69 15.04
CA ARG A 408 15.42 11.95 15.59
C ARG A 408 14.17 12.38 14.84
N ILE A 409 13.02 12.37 15.50
CA ILE A 409 11.77 12.69 14.82
C ILE A 409 11.79 14.09 14.23
N GLU A 410 12.42 15.07 14.87
CA GLU A 410 12.47 16.45 14.34
C GLU A 410 13.21 16.50 13.00
N SER A 411 14.30 15.74 12.87
CA SER A 411 15.06 15.61 11.63
C SER A 411 14.27 14.82 10.57
N VAL A 412 13.55 13.76 10.96
CA VAL A 412 12.64 13.02 10.07
C VAL A 412 11.55 13.95 9.52
N ARG A 413 10.96 14.81 10.36
CA ARG A 413 9.97 15.79 9.92
C ARG A 413 10.55 16.83 8.99
N GLN A 414 11.76 17.31 9.24
CA GLN A 414 12.44 18.22 8.30
C GLN A 414 12.60 17.56 6.92
N VAL A 415 12.98 16.27 6.88
CA VAL A 415 13.06 15.50 5.62
C VAL A 415 11.69 15.41 4.95
N GLN A 416 10.65 15.02 5.68
CA GLN A 416 9.28 14.89 5.14
C GLN A 416 8.73 16.23 4.64
N SER A 417 8.93 17.33 5.35
CA SER A 417 8.54 18.67 4.91
C SER A 417 9.24 19.09 3.62
N LEU A 418 10.55 18.85 3.50
CA LEU A 418 11.29 19.14 2.27
C LEU A 418 10.88 18.26 1.08
N LEU A 419 10.41 17.04 1.35
CA LEU A 419 9.90 16.14 0.32
C LEU A 419 8.52 16.56 -0.18
N VAL A 420 7.63 16.95 0.74
CA VAL A 420 6.25 17.33 0.44
C VAL A 420 6.16 18.75 -0.13
N GLU A 421 6.93 19.69 0.42
CA GLU A 421 6.97 21.09 -0.01
C GLU A 421 8.39 21.49 -0.43
N PRO A 422 8.94 20.93 -1.53
CA PRO A 422 10.31 21.19 -1.93
C PRO A 422 10.52 22.68 -2.24
N PRO A 423 11.69 23.26 -1.93
CA PRO A 423 11.96 24.66 -2.21
C PRO A 423 11.95 24.95 -3.71
N VAL A 424 11.75 26.22 -4.08
CA VAL A 424 11.86 26.69 -5.47
C VAL A 424 13.25 26.35 -6.00
N ASP A 425 13.30 25.64 -7.13
CA ASP A 425 14.56 25.32 -7.78
C ASP A 425 15.19 26.60 -8.31
N ARG A 426 16.42 26.89 -7.86
CA ARG A 426 17.14 28.13 -8.19
C ARG A 426 17.54 28.25 -9.66
N PHE A 427 17.54 27.16 -10.41
CA PHE A 427 17.94 27.13 -11.83
C PHE A 427 16.74 27.28 -12.75
N THR A 428 15.59 26.69 -12.40
CA THR A 428 14.35 26.78 -13.20
C THR A 428 13.41 27.90 -12.73
N GLY A 429 13.56 28.37 -11.48
CA GLY A 429 12.63 29.31 -10.84
C GLY A 429 11.26 28.69 -10.51
N GLN A 430 11.12 27.37 -10.66
CA GLN A 430 9.87 26.64 -10.42
C GLN A 430 9.99 25.78 -9.17
N ARG A 431 8.89 25.64 -8.44
CA ARG A 431 8.80 24.64 -7.37
C ARG A 431 8.59 23.26 -8.00
N PRO A 432 9.46 22.27 -7.70
CA PRO A 432 9.20 20.89 -8.10
C PRO A 432 7.89 20.37 -7.47
N PRO A 433 7.23 19.37 -8.06
CA PRO A 433 6.12 18.69 -7.38
C PRO A 433 6.62 18.00 -6.11
N GLY A 434 5.79 17.99 -5.07
CA GLY A 434 6.06 17.26 -3.84
C GLY A 434 6.04 15.74 -4.02
N VAL A 435 6.59 15.03 -3.03
CA VAL A 435 6.54 13.57 -2.95
C VAL A 435 5.38 13.16 -2.05
N LEU A 436 4.53 12.27 -2.57
CA LEU A 436 3.41 11.71 -1.81
C LEU A 436 3.97 10.76 -0.74
N LEU A 437 3.85 11.12 0.54
CA LEU A 437 4.26 10.29 1.66
C LEU A 437 3.19 9.23 1.92
N TRP A 438 1.93 9.64 2.10
CA TRP A 438 0.83 8.70 2.31
C TRP A 438 0.17 8.36 0.97
N PRO A 439 0.11 7.09 0.52
CA PRO A 439 -0.24 6.70 -0.85
C PRO A 439 -1.73 6.84 -1.23
N TYR A 440 -2.35 8.00 -0.96
CA TYR A 440 -3.69 8.35 -1.42
C TYR A 440 -3.82 8.31 -2.94
N HIS A 441 -4.97 7.85 -3.43
CA HIS A 441 -5.27 7.80 -4.87
C HIS A 441 -5.62 9.16 -5.49
N ASP A 442 -6.34 9.98 -4.74
CA ASP A 442 -7.02 11.18 -5.22
C ASP A 442 -6.38 12.48 -4.71
N LEU A 443 -5.12 12.40 -4.29
CA LEU A 443 -4.35 13.54 -3.79
C LEU A 443 -3.23 13.92 -4.78
N PRO A 444 -3.52 14.75 -5.80
CA PRO A 444 -2.51 15.19 -6.75
C PRO A 444 -1.52 16.16 -6.08
N THR A 445 -0.29 16.19 -6.59
CA THR A 445 0.82 16.97 -5.99
C THR A 445 0.64 18.49 -6.06
N ASP A 446 -0.33 18.96 -6.82
CA ASP A 446 -0.71 20.37 -6.97
C ASP A 446 -1.98 20.74 -6.20
N ALA A 447 -2.56 19.83 -5.41
CA ALA A 447 -3.66 20.16 -4.52
C ALA A 447 -3.21 21.12 -3.41
N ASP A 448 -4.02 22.14 -3.10
CA ASP A 448 -3.73 23.11 -2.03
C ASP A 448 -3.55 22.46 -0.65
N CYS A 449 -4.23 21.33 -0.42
CA CYS A 449 -4.13 20.55 0.83
C CYS A 449 -3.02 19.49 0.80
N PHE A 450 -2.26 19.35 -0.29
CA PHE A 450 -1.27 18.28 -0.47
C PHE A 450 -0.30 18.21 0.71
N GLU A 451 0.21 19.36 1.15
CA GLU A 451 1.13 19.42 2.28
C GLU A 451 0.47 19.00 3.58
N ALA A 452 -0.61 19.68 3.94
CA ALA A 452 -1.33 19.46 5.18
C ALA A 452 -1.78 18.00 5.35
N VAL A 453 -2.33 17.40 4.29
CA VAL A 453 -2.78 16.01 4.31
C VAL A 453 -1.61 15.07 4.55
N ASN A 454 -0.52 15.17 3.79
CA ASN A 454 0.64 14.29 4.00
C ASN A 454 1.24 14.45 5.40
N GLN A 455 1.36 15.68 5.90
CA GLN A 455 1.93 15.96 7.21
C GLN A 455 1.05 15.41 8.35
N LEU A 456 -0.27 15.58 8.26
CA LEU A 456 -1.19 15.05 9.27
C LEU A 456 -1.28 13.51 9.21
N SER A 457 -1.18 12.90 8.03
CA SER A 457 -1.26 11.45 7.88
C SER A 457 -0.03 10.72 8.41
N VAL A 458 1.20 11.19 8.12
CA VAL A 458 2.43 10.56 8.68
C VAL A 458 2.58 10.76 10.20
N ARG A 459 1.77 11.64 10.78
CA ARG A 459 1.59 11.82 12.24
C ARG A 459 0.41 11.03 12.80
N THR A 460 -0.32 10.30 11.95
CA THR A 460 -1.55 9.55 12.27
C THR A 460 -2.68 10.40 12.84
N VAL A 461 -2.60 11.73 12.70
CA VAL A 461 -3.58 12.71 13.19
C VAL A 461 -4.82 12.71 12.31
N LEU A 462 -4.63 12.81 11.00
CA LEU A 462 -5.70 12.75 10.02
C LEU A 462 -5.35 11.69 8.99
N VAL A 463 -5.80 10.47 9.26
CA VAL A 463 -5.70 9.32 8.35
C VAL A 463 -7.10 8.90 7.95
N GLY A 464 -7.24 8.42 6.71
CA GLY A 464 -8.51 7.82 6.27
C GLY A 464 -8.79 6.57 7.09
N SER A 465 -10.06 6.14 7.12
CA SER A 465 -10.40 4.84 7.70
C SER A 465 -9.61 3.70 7.01
N PRO A 466 -9.21 2.64 7.74
CA PRO A 466 -8.75 1.39 7.13
C PRO A 466 -9.65 0.97 5.94
N GLY A 467 -9.03 0.64 4.81
CA GLY A 467 -9.73 0.32 3.56
C GLY A 467 -10.19 1.51 2.71
N GLN A 468 -10.08 2.76 3.18
CA GLN A 468 -10.33 3.96 2.38
C GLN A 468 -9.03 4.51 1.80
N GLN A 469 -8.77 4.26 0.51
CA GLN A 469 -7.55 4.69 -0.18
C GLN A 469 -7.61 6.14 -0.71
N ASP A 470 -8.78 6.75 -0.70
CA ASP A 470 -9.00 8.13 -1.14
C ASP A 470 -9.05 9.05 0.09
N PHE A 471 -8.43 10.22 -0.01
CA PHE A 471 -8.57 11.29 0.98
C PHE A 471 -9.89 12.06 0.79
N ARG A 472 -10.41 12.18 -0.43
CA ARG A 472 -11.66 12.88 -0.78
C ARG A 472 -11.68 14.35 -0.34
N PRO A 473 -10.76 15.18 -0.85
CA PRO A 473 -10.53 16.53 -0.34
C PRO A 473 -11.78 17.43 -0.35
N SER A 474 -12.69 17.22 -1.29
CA SER A 474 -13.89 18.04 -1.47
C SER A 474 -15.10 17.59 -0.65
N GLU A 475 -15.06 16.39 -0.03
CA GLU A 475 -16.18 15.91 0.77
C GLU A 475 -16.26 16.66 2.11
N PRO A 476 -17.48 16.90 2.65
CA PRO A 476 -17.65 17.42 4.00
C PRO A 476 -17.02 16.50 5.04
N ILE A 477 -16.33 17.05 6.04
CA ILE A 477 -15.76 16.25 7.14
C ILE A 477 -16.83 16.00 8.22
N PRO A 478 -17.03 14.75 8.68
CA PRO A 478 -18.00 14.46 9.73
C PRO A 478 -17.47 14.87 11.12
N ARG A 479 -18.37 15.20 12.05
CA ARG A 479 -18.03 15.63 13.42
C ARG A 479 -17.17 14.62 14.18
N ARG A 480 -17.38 13.30 13.98
CA ARG A 480 -16.55 12.25 14.57
C ARG A 480 -15.08 12.34 14.16
N GLU A 481 -14.82 12.67 12.90
CA GLU A 481 -13.47 12.71 12.37
C GLU A 481 -12.75 13.99 12.81
N VAL A 482 -13.48 15.11 12.89
CA VAL A 482 -12.98 16.33 13.56
C VAL A 482 -12.59 16.03 15.00
N ALA A 483 -13.41 15.28 15.75
CA ALA A 483 -13.09 14.90 17.12
C ALA A 483 -11.84 14.02 17.20
N ARG A 484 -11.78 12.94 16.42
CA ARG A 484 -10.61 12.06 16.35
C ARG A 484 -9.34 12.83 15.99
N ALA A 485 -9.37 13.63 14.93
CA ALA A 485 -8.21 14.38 14.48
C ALA A 485 -7.78 15.47 15.48
N ALA A 486 -8.72 16.19 16.08
CA ALA A 486 -8.39 17.20 17.09
C ALA A 486 -7.78 16.57 18.34
N ILE A 487 -8.33 15.46 18.85
CA ILE A 487 -7.77 14.79 20.02
C ILE A 487 -6.38 14.22 19.72
N ARG A 488 -6.20 13.56 18.57
CA ARG A 488 -4.87 13.07 18.15
C ARG A 488 -3.87 14.22 17.98
N ALA A 489 -4.27 15.35 17.39
CA ALA A 489 -3.42 16.53 17.28
C ALA A 489 -3.04 17.11 18.65
N ALA A 490 -3.99 17.19 19.57
CA ALA A 490 -3.75 17.69 20.93
C ALA A 490 -2.82 16.77 21.73
N LEU A 491 -2.98 15.44 21.61
CA LEU A 491 -2.08 14.45 22.20
C LEU A 491 -0.69 14.51 21.57
N ALA A 492 -0.62 14.55 20.25
CA ALA A 492 0.64 14.62 19.50
C ALA A 492 1.44 15.87 19.83
N THR A 493 0.79 17.01 20.12
CA THR A 493 1.44 18.28 20.46
C THR A 493 1.58 18.54 21.95
N GLY A 494 1.11 17.62 22.81
CA GLY A 494 1.16 17.77 24.27
C GLY A 494 0.15 18.75 24.88
N SER A 495 -0.80 19.25 24.09
CA SER A 495 -1.95 20.01 24.59
C SER A 495 -2.87 19.14 25.44
N LEU A 496 -2.87 17.83 25.17
CA LEU A 496 -3.42 16.78 26.03
C LEU A 496 -2.33 15.74 26.32
N THR A 497 -2.41 15.09 27.48
CA THR A 497 -1.47 14.01 27.86
C THR A 497 -2.09 12.62 27.82
N ARG A 498 -3.42 12.54 27.72
CA ARG A 498 -4.20 11.30 27.63
C ARG A 498 -5.62 11.61 27.17
N HIS A 499 -6.33 10.59 26.70
CA HIS A 499 -7.77 10.67 26.51
C HIS A 499 -8.52 10.87 27.86
N ILE A 500 -9.67 11.53 27.80
CA ILE A 500 -10.51 11.89 28.95
C ILE A 500 -11.94 11.40 28.72
N TYR A 501 -12.24 10.17 29.12
CA TYR A 501 -13.56 9.56 29.00
C TYR A 501 -14.01 8.88 30.30
N ALA A 502 -15.28 8.48 30.36
CA ALA A 502 -15.89 7.96 31.59
C ALA A 502 -15.46 6.51 31.86
N VAL A 503 -14.61 6.31 32.87
CA VAL A 503 -14.11 4.98 33.29
C VAL A 503 -14.84 4.45 34.54
N GLU A 504 -15.41 5.33 35.38
CA GLU A 504 -15.90 4.98 36.72
C GLU A 504 -17.44 5.00 36.87
N ASP A 505 -18.16 5.81 36.07
CA ASP A 505 -19.61 6.00 36.23
C ASP A 505 -20.48 5.18 35.25
N ASN A 506 -19.88 4.52 34.26
CA ASN A 506 -20.57 3.70 33.25
C ASN A 506 -21.76 4.40 32.56
N GLN A 507 -21.74 5.73 32.48
CA GLN A 507 -22.73 6.53 31.78
C GLN A 507 -22.09 7.25 30.59
N ARG A 508 -22.59 6.96 29.40
CA ARG A 508 -22.28 7.69 28.17
C ARG A 508 -22.83 9.12 28.25
N ARG A 509 -22.04 10.14 27.87
CA ARG A 509 -22.55 11.54 27.82
C ARG A 509 -23.57 11.71 26.72
N PHE A 510 -23.38 11.00 25.61
CA PHE A 510 -24.22 11.06 24.42
C PHE A 510 -25.02 9.77 24.24
N ARG A 511 -26.29 9.91 23.83
CA ARG A 511 -27.19 8.76 23.60
C ARG A 511 -26.96 8.04 22.26
N ASP A 512 -26.36 8.76 21.32
CA ASP A 512 -26.11 8.37 19.93
C ASP A 512 -24.65 7.93 19.69
N VAL A 513 -23.85 7.79 20.75
CA VAL A 513 -22.49 7.24 20.72
C VAL A 513 -22.46 6.01 21.61
N ASP A 514 -22.02 4.86 21.10
CA ASP A 514 -21.90 3.62 21.88
C ASP A 514 -20.52 3.49 22.54
N PHE A 515 -20.39 2.71 23.62
CA PHE A 515 -19.08 2.46 24.23
C PHE A 515 -18.11 1.78 23.24
N TYR A 516 -18.66 1.01 22.31
CA TYR A 516 -17.92 0.30 21.25
C TYR A 516 -17.88 1.12 19.95
N ASP A 517 -18.25 2.40 19.99
CA ASP A 517 -17.96 3.28 18.85
C ASP A 517 -16.44 3.48 18.79
N PRO A 518 -15.77 3.25 17.65
CA PRO A 518 -14.32 3.42 17.54
C PRO A 518 -13.87 4.85 17.84
N ASP A 519 -14.78 5.83 17.73
CA ASP A 519 -14.50 7.24 18.07
C ASP A 519 -14.98 7.63 19.47
N TYR A 520 -15.45 6.68 20.29
CA TYR A 520 -16.00 6.94 21.64
C TYR A 520 -15.03 7.77 22.50
N ALA A 521 -13.78 7.32 22.60
CA ALA A 521 -12.75 7.98 23.40
C ALA A 521 -12.51 9.43 22.94
N ALA A 522 -12.36 9.64 21.63
CA ALA A 522 -12.11 10.95 21.06
C ALA A 522 -13.31 11.91 21.26
N ILE A 523 -14.54 11.42 21.03
CA ILE A 523 -15.76 12.21 21.20
C ILE A 523 -15.96 12.62 22.66
N GLU A 524 -15.80 11.70 23.60
CA GLU A 524 -15.93 11.97 25.04
C GLU A 524 -14.82 12.91 25.55
N THR A 525 -13.60 12.74 25.07
CA THR A 525 -12.47 13.63 25.38
C THR A 525 -12.72 15.04 24.87
N LEU A 526 -13.17 15.18 23.61
CA LEU A 526 -13.51 16.48 23.06
C LEU A 526 -14.64 17.14 23.86
N ALA A 527 -15.67 16.37 24.24
CA ALA A 527 -16.77 16.87 25.04
C ALA A 527 -16.34 17.32 26.43
N ALA A 528 -15.38 16.63 27.06
CA ALA A 528 -14.78 17.07 28.31
C ALA A 528 -14.09 18.44 28.13
N GLN A 529 -13.25 18.58 27.09
CA GLN A 529 -12.53 19.81 26.79
C GLN A 529 -13.47 20.99 26.46
N LEU A 530 -14.51 20.74 25.66
CA LEU A 530 -15.53 21.74 25.35
C LEU A 530 -16.35 22.14 26.60
N SER A 531 -16.61 21.21 27.52
CA SER A 531 -17.34 21.53 28.76
C SER A 531 -16.57 22.52 29.64
N GLU A 532 -15.24 22.44 29.64
CA GLU A 532 -14.40 23.36 30.42
C GLU A 532 -14.39 24.78 29.84
N THR A 533 -14.48 24.90 28.52
CA THR A 533 -14.32 26.16 27.79
C THR A 533 -15.66 26.83 27.43
N ASN A 534 -16.68 26.04 27.08
CA ASN A 534 -18.03 26.52 26.78
C ASN A 534 -19.09 25.42 27.04
N PRO A 535 -19.65 25.32 28.26
CA PRO A 535 -20.64 24.28 28.60
C PRO A 535 -21.90 24.23 27.72
N ALA A 536 -22.21 25.32 27.00
CA ALA A 536 -23.41 25.46 26.16
C ALA A 536 -23.27 24.86 24.75
N SER A 537 -22.04 24.60 24.27
CA SER A 537 -21.76 24.08 22.91
C SER A 537 -22.20 22.64 22.69
N LEU A 538 -22.40 21.87 23.77
CA LEU A 538 -22.69 20.44 23.73
C LEU A 538 -24.17 20.10 23.53
N GLY A 539 -24.95 21.02 22.94
CA GLY A 539 -26.38 20.83 22.66
C GLY A 539 -27.23 20.86 23.93
N THR A 540 -27.65 22.05 24.36
CA THR A 540 -28.83 22.19 25.22
C THR A 540 -29.96 22.84 24.43
N ASP A 541 -30.79 22.02 23.79
CA ASP A 541 -32.17 22.44 23.59
C ASP A 541 -32.82 22.43 24.98
N GLY A 542 -33.14 23.62 25.49
CA GLY A 542 -33.46 23.88 26.89
C GLY A 542 -34.74 23.24 27.46
N LYS A 543 -35.15 22.05 27.01
CA LYS A 543 -36.27 21.27 27.54
C LYS A 543 -36.08 19.76 27.31
N GLU A 544 -35.39 19.09 28.22
CA GLU A 544 -35.74 17.78 28.83
C GLU A 544 -34.52 17.13 29.48
N THR A 545 -34.75 16.46 30.60
CA THR A 545 -33.77 15.75 31.44
C THR A 545 -33.31 14.42 30.82
N THR A 546 -33.13 14.35 29.49
CA THR A 546 -32.72 13.16 28.74
C THR A 546 -31.33 13.38 28.12
N ARG A 547 -30.48 12.34 28.04
CA ARG A 547 -29.05 12.42 27.63
C ARG A 547 -28.88 13.15 26.27
N ARG A 548 -27.77 13.91 26.12
CA ARG A 548 -27.43 14.77 24.97
C ARG A 548 -27.14 13.96 23.69
N GLU A 549 -27.15 14.59 22.51
CA GLU A 549 -26.72 13.99 21.22
C GLU A 549 -25.44 14.66 20.69
N PHE A 550 -24.51 13.89 20.15
CA PHE A 550 -23.29 14.40 19.52
C PHE A 550 -23.41 14.59 18.00
N LYS A 551 -24.22 13.74 17.36
CA LYS A 551 -24.41 13.62 15.90
C LYS A 551 -23.10 13.32 15.17
N PRO A 552 -22.47 12.16 15.41
CA PRO A 552 -21.12 11.86 14.93
C PRO A 552 -20.98 11.91 13.40
N ASP A 553 -22.01 11.50 12.66
CA ASP A 553 -21.97 11.41 11.19
C ASP A 553 -22.40 12.70 10.48
N HIS A 554 -22.91 13.70 11.22
CA HIS A 554 -23.26 14.99 10.63
C HIS A 554 -22.00 15.71 10.12
N PRO A 555 -22.07 16.37 8.96
CA PRO A 555 -21.02 17.29 8.51
C PRO A 555 -20.73 18.35 9.58
N ALA A 556 -19.45 18.61 9.81
CA ALA A 556 -19.00 19.70 10.66
C ALA A 556 -19.27 21.05 9.98
N ASP A 557 -19.89 21.96 10.72
CA ASP A 557 -20.08 23.36 10.32
C ASP A 557 -18.95 24.25 10.89
N GLU A 558 -18.91 25.50 10.43
CA GLU A 558 -17.89 26.45 10.86
C GLU A 558 -17.97 26.73 12.39
N SER A 559 -19.17 26.73 12.96
CA SER A 559 -19.38 27.00 14.38
C SER A 559 -18.72 25.93 15.24
N PHE A 560 -18.99 24.66 14.93
CA PHE A 560 -18.42 23.52 15.64
C PHE A 560 -16.88 23.52 15.56
N VAL A 561 -16.31 23.70 14.36
CA VAL A 561 -14.85 23.69 14.22
C VAL A 561 -14.20 24.88 14.94
N ARG A 562 -14.83 26.06 14.93
CA ARG A 562 -14.36 27.23 15.69
C ARG A 562 -14.34 26.97 17.19
N GLU A 563 -15.34 26.27 17.72
CA GLU A 563 -15.37 25.87 19.13
C GLU A 563 -14.24 24.89 19.46
N VAL A 564 -14.00 23.90 18.60
CA VAL A 564 -12.89 22.94 18.76
C VAL A 564 -11.55 23.68 18.80
N PHE A 565 -11.30 24.58 17.84
CA PHE A 565 -10.05 25.35 17.80
C PHE A 565 -9.88 26.24 19.04
N THR A 566 -10.96 26.87 19.50
CA THR A 566 -10.94 27.68 20.72
C THR A 566 -10.61 26.82 21.95
N ALA A 567 -11.11 25.60 22.02
CA ALA A 567 -10.90 24.68 23.13
C ALA A 567 -9.44 24.24 23.32
N PHE A 568 -8.64 24.34 22.25
CA PHE A 568 -7.20 24.03 22.24
C PHE A 568 -6.30 25.25 22.01
N ASP A 569 -6.85 26.48 22.07
CA ASP A 569 -6.14 27.74 21.78
C ASP A 569 -5.46 27.76 20.39
N TRP A 570 -6.06 27.07 19.43
CA TRP A 570 -5.61 27.03 18.05
C TRP A 570 -6.13 28.25 17.27
N LYS A 571 -5.25 28.81 16.44
CA LYS A 571 -5.54 30.02 15.65
C LYS A 571 -6.09 29.66 14.27
N ASN A 572 -6.76 30.64 13.65
CA ASN A 572 -7.24 30.57 12.27
C ASN A 572 -8.10 29.33 11.97
N PRO A 573 -9.24 29.13 12.67
CA PRO A 573 -10.13 28.03 12.36
C PRO A 573 -10.56 28.09 10.88
N PRO A 574 -10.62 26.93 10.20
CA PRO A 574 -11.03 26.87 8.80
C PRO A 574 -12.48 27.33 8.65
N ALA A 575 -12.78 27.96 7.51
CA ALA A 575 -14.11 28.43 7.15
C ALA A 575 -14.76 27.55 6.08
N GLY A 576 -16.09 27.50 6.04
CA GLY A 576 -16.87 26.70 5.09
C GLY A 576 -18.19 26.20 5.67
N GLU A 577 -19.19 25.97 4.82
CA GLU A 577 -20.52 25.52 5.21
C GLU A 577 -21.06 24.50 4.17
N PRO A 578 -20.92 23.18 4.41
CA PRO A 578 -20.16 22.55 5.50
C PRO A 578 -18.63 22.66 5.29
N ILE A 579 -17.85 22.36 6.33
CA ILE A 579 -16.39 22.31 6.26
C ILE A 579 -15.95 21.08 5.44
N THR A 580 -15.13 21.28 4.42
CA THR A 580 -14.54 20.16 3.65
C THR A 580 -13.35 19.55 4.37
N ARG A 581 -13.01 18.29 4.04
CA ARG A 581 -11.81 17.61 4.52
C ARG A 581 -10.53 18.38 4.18
N SER A 582 -10.45 18.98 2.99
CA SER A 582 -9.34 19.84 2.56
C SER A 582 -9.21 21.08 3.45
N ASN A 583 -10.30 21.83 3.66
CA ASN A 583 -10.25 23.03 4.50
C ASN A 583 -9.87 22.70 5.94
N PHE A 584 -10.41 21.61 6.49
CA PHE A 584 -10.06 21.16 7.83
C PHE A 584 -8.59 20.76 7.95
N ALA A 585 -8.06 19.97 7.01
CA ALA A 585 -6.66 19.56 7.01
C ALA A 585 -5.71 20.77 6.99
N ILE A 586 -5.95 21.74 6.10
CA ILE A 586 -5.13 22.97 6.00
C ILE A 586 -5.17 23.73 7.32
N GLY A 587 -6.38 23.99 7.85
CA GLY A 587 -6.53 24.75 9.10
C GLY A 587 -5.90 24.06 10.31
N LEU A 588 -6.05 22.74 10.42
CA LEU A 588 -5.46 21.97 11.52
C LEU A 588 -3.93 21.93 11.41
N TRP A 589 -3.38 21.73 10.21
CA TRP A 589 -1.94 21.75 9.99
C TRP A 589 -1.34 23.12 10.34
N ASP A 590 -1.94 24.21 9.87
CA ASP A 590 -1.52 25.57 10.20
C ASP A 590 -1.51 25.85 11.70
N ALA A 591 -2.45 25.26 12.45
CA ALA A 591 -2.52 25.40 13.89
C ALA A 591 -1.40 24.66 14.63
N ILE A 592 -0.96 23.49 14.13
CA ILE A 592 -0.06 22.61 14.89
C ILE A 592 1.37 22.51 14.34
N ARG A 593 1.64 22.99 13.12
CA ARG A 593 2.93 22.76 12.43
C ARG A 593 4.18 23.30 13.11
N GLU A 594 4.03 24.23 14.05
CA GLU A 594 5.12 24.83 14.83
C GLU A 594 5.27 24.22 16.24
N HIS A 595 4.46 23.21 16.59
CA HIS A 595 4.50 22.54 17.89
C HIS A 595 5.47 21.34 17.88
N ASP A 596 6.06 21.04 19.04
CA ASP A 596 6.85 19.82 19.26
C ASP A 596 5.95 18.56 19.18
N GLU A 597 6.51 17.44 18.74
CA GLU A 597 5.79 16.17 18.59
C GLU A 597 6.08 15.19 19.73
N LEU A 598 5.20 15.15 20.73
CA LEU A 598 5.30 14.27 21.90
C LEU A 598 5.00 12.81 21.61
N ALA A 599 4.11 12.52 20.64
CA ALA A 599 3.79 11.14 20.24
C ALA A 599 5.02 10.33 19.78
N PHE A 600 6.09 11.04 19.37
CA PHE A 600 7.32 10.45 18.88
C PHE A 600 8.56 11.02 19.60
N ALA A 601 8.39 11.72 20.73
CA ALA A 601 9.46 12.50 21.37
C ALA A 601 10.61 11.65 21.94
N SER A 602 10.44 10.34 22.04
CA SER A 602 11.54 9.44 22.39
C SER A 602 12.31 9.03 21.13
N SER A 603 13.60 9.32 21.05
CA SER A 603 14.44 8.92 19.90
C SER A 603 14.67 7.41 19.89
N PRO A 604 14.18 6.65 18.89
CA PRO A 604 14.37 5.21 18.82
C PRO A 604 15.86 4.87 18.70
N ARG A 605 16.27 3.73 19.27
CA ARG A 605 17.69 3.34 19.35
C ARG A 605 18.00 2.16 18.46
N PHE A 606 17.95 2.38 17.14
CA PHE A 606 18.20 1.37 16.11
C PHE A 606 19.59 0.71 16.15
N GLU A 607 20.54 1.29 16.89
CA GLU A 607 21.89 0.73 17.05
C GLU A 607 21.95 -0.47 18.01
N SER A 608 21.00 -0.58 18.94
CA SER A 608 20.97 -1.61 19.97
C SER A 608 19.99 -2.72 19.60
N SER A 609 20.45 -3.97 19.64
CA SER A 609 19.60 -5.14 19.39
C SER A 609 18.70 -5.52 20.56
N ASP A 610 18.81 -4.85 21.71
CA ASP A 610 18.13 -5.27 22.95
C ASP A 610 17.10 -4.23 23.42
N VAL A 611 16.85 -3.18 22.64
CA VAL A 611 15.86 -2.14 22.96
C VAL A 611 14.58 -2.48 22.24
N ASP A 612 13.51 -2.60 23.01
CA ASP A 612 12.11 -2.80 22.63
C ASP A 612 11.33 -1.76 23.45
N ARG A 613 10.83 -0.71 22.79
CA ARG A 613 10.31 0.48 23.46
C ARG A 613 8.85 0.36 23.87
N ASP A 614 8.02 -0.10 22.96
CA ASP A 614 6.57 -0.27 23.17
C ASP A 614 6.27 -1.59 23.88
N GLY A 615 7.23 -2.52 23.91
CA GLY A 615 7.12 -3.77 24.64
C GLY A 615 6.34 -4.83 23.88
N ASP A 616 6.28 -4.74 22.55
CA ASP A 616 5.60 -5.73 21.68
C ASP A 616 6.42 -7.05 21.54
N GLY A 617 7.64 -7.08 22.07
CA GLY A 617 8.57 -8.21 22.01
C GLY A 617 9.48 -8.19 20.78
N ARG A 618 9.44 -7.13 19.96
CA ARG A 618 10.34 -6.86 18.84
C ARG A 618 11.23 -5.68 19.20
N THR A 619 12.48 -5.75 18.75
CA THR A 619 13.44 -4.69 19.03
C THR A 619 13.21 -3.53 18.07
N ASP A 620 13.43 -2.27 18.47
CA ASP A 620 13.25 -1.06 17.63
C ASP A 620 13.90 -1.20 16.23
N ARG A 621 14.99 -1.96 16.14
CA ARG A 621 15.71 -2.24 14.87
C ARG A 621 14.89 -3.10 13.91
N ASP A 622 14.20 -4.10 14.45
CA ASP A 622 13.45 -5.12 13.71
C ASP A 622 11.95 -4.83 13.69
N ASP A 623 11.56 -3.67 14.20
CA ASP A 623 10.20 -3.24 14.36
C ASP A 623 9.85 -2.07 13.39
N PRO A 624 8.86 -2.27 12.49
CA PRO A 624 8.36 -1.19 11.65
C PRO A 624 7.72 -0.05 12.45
N LEU A 625 7.13 -0.32 13.62
CA LEU A 625 6.30 0.60 14.37
C LEU A 625 6.75 0.73 15.85
N PRO A 626 7.96 1.25 16.15
CA PRO A 626 8.59 1.27 17.50
C PRO A 626 7.96 2.22 18.53
N PHE A 627 6.71 2.56 18.34
CA PHE A 627 5.91 3.46 19.16
C PHE A 627 4.46 2.95 19.31
N ASP A 628 4.19 1.72 18.90
CA ASP A 628 2.87 1.16 18.64
C ASP A 628 2.90 -0.33 19.00
N ARG A 629 2.39 -0.63 20.19
CA ARG A 629 2.55 -1.92 20.85
C ARG A 629 1.72 -3.03 20.21
N ASP A 630 0.53 -2.72 19.71
CA ASP A 630 -0.35 -3.70 19.07
C ASP A 630 -0.19 -3.74 17.54
N ASN A 631 0.62 -2.83 16.98
CA ASN A 631 0.94 -2.70 15.56
C ASN A 631 -0.31 -2.39 14.72
N ASP A 632 -1.22 -1.56 15.23
CA ASP A 632 -2.44 -1.13 14.52
C ASP A 632 -2.21 0.08 13.58
N SER A 633 -0.96 0.56 13.49
CA SER A 633 -0.50 1.77 12.80
C SER A 633 -0.89 3.09 13.46
N VAL A 634 -1.26 3.07 14.74
CA VAL A 634 -1.53 4.25 15.57
C VAL A 634 -0.61 4.19 16.78
N PRO A 635 0.28 5.19 17.00
CA PRO A 635 1.15 5.20 18.17
C PRO A 635 0.35 5.15 19.48
N ASP A 636 0.85 4.42 20.49
CA ASP A 636 0.18 4.19 21.79
C ASP A 636 -0.36 5.47 22.46
N LEU A 637 0.35 6.61 22.29
CA LEU A 637 -0.07 7.88 22.88
C LEU A 637 -1.37 8.42 22.24
N LEU A 638 -1.59 8.10 20.97
CA LEU A 638 -2.71 8.54 20.16
C LEU A 638 -3.84 7.51 20.14
N ASP A 639 -3.50 6.24 20.38
CA ASP A 639 -4.46 5.17 20.48
C ASP A 639 -5.21 5.17 21.81
N SER A 640 -6.42 4.61 21.80
CA SER A 640 -7.28 4.51 22.96
C SER A 640 -7.66 3.08 23.32
N ASP A 641 -7.34 2.06 22.53
CA ASP A 641 -7.75 0.65 22.67
C ASP A 641 -6.52 -0.26 22.51
N ASN A 642 -5.53 -0.11 23.39
CA ASN A 642 -4.23 -0.76 23.24
C ASN A 642 -4.27 -2.28 23.58
N ASP A 643 -5.45 -2.83 23.88
CA ASP A 643 -5.69 -4.27 24.10
C ASP A 643 -6.58 -4.94 23.05
N GLU A 644 -6.95 -4.17 22.01
CA GLU A 644 -7.75 -4.58 20.85
C GLU A 644 -9.10 -5.25 21.21
N ASP A 645 -9.69 -4.92 22.36
CA ASP A 645 -10.92 -5.55 22.82
C ASP A 645 -12.20 -4.89 22.26
N GLY A 646 -12.01 -3.78 21.53
CA GLY A 646 -13.03 -2.95 20.91
C GLY A 646 -13.58 -1.87 21.85
N LEU A 647 -12.91 -1.60 22.97
CA LEU A 647 -13.27 -0.57 23.95
C LEU A 647 -12.06 0.30 24.24
N ALA A 648 -12.34 1.55 24.58
CA ALA A 648 -11.29 2.41 25.08
C ALA A 648 -10.72 1.86 26.42
N ASP A 649 -9.41 1.97 26.61
CA ASP A 649 -8.66 1.44 27.73
C ASP A 649 -9.32 1.71 29.09
N GLY A 650 -9.56 0.63 29.83
CA GLY A 650 -10.15 0.68 31.17
C GLY A 650 -11.66 0.93 31.20
N VAL A 651 -12.32 1.23 30.07
CA VAL A 651 -13.77 1.29 29.98
C VAL A 651 -14.34 -0.09 30.26
N LYS A 652 -15.11 -0.21 31.33
CA LYS A 652 -15.78 -1.45 31.73
C LYS A 652 -17.27 -1.25 31.62
N PRO A 653 -17.87 -1.41 30.41
CA PRO A 653 -19.30 -1.24 30.27
C PRO A 653 -20.01 -2.16 31.28
N PRO A 654 -21.19 -1.76 31.81
CA PRO A 654 -21.97 -2.63 32.67
C PRO A 654 -22.08 -4.03 32.05
N PRO A 655 -22.05 -5.12 32.83
CA PRO A 655 -22.15 -6.47 32.29
C PRO A 655 -23.32 -6.52 31.31
N PHE A 656 -23.00 -6.66 30.03
CA PHE A 656 -24.02 -6.70 29.00
C PHE A 656 -24.71 -8.05 29.12
N THR A 657 -25.85 -8.08 29.82
CA THR A 657 -26.71 -9.27 30.01
C THR A 657 -27.56 -9.56 28.78
N GLY A 658 -27.19 -8.98 27.63
CA GLY A 658 -27.98 -8.89 26.43
C GLY A 658 -27.43 -9.68 25.23
N ARG A 659 -28.02 -9.44 24.05
CA ARG A 659 -27.55 -9.99 22.77
C ARG A 659 -27.31 -8.84 21.77
N ARG A 660 -26.23 -8.91 21.00
CA ARG A 660 -25.98 -8.01 19.86
C ARG A 660 -26.00 -8.79 18.57
N PHE A 661 -26.52 -8.18 17.50
CA PHE A 661 -26.56 -8.78 16.18
C PHE A 661 -25.99 -7.83 15.15
N ASN A 662 -25.10 -8.35 14.30
CA ASN A 662 -24.62 -7.67 13.12
C ASN A 662 -25.32 -8.27 11.90
N PHE A 663 -25.92 -7.43 11.07
CA PHE A 663 -26.62 -7.86 9.87
C PHE A 663 -25.69 -7.72 8.67
N ALA A 664 -25.19 -8.85 8.17
CA ALA A 664 -24.11 -8.85 7.20
C ALA A 664 -24.22 -9.99 6.18
N GLY A 665 -23.55 -9.84 5.05
CA GLY A 665 -23.46 -10.88 4.02
C GLY A 665 -22.58 -12.05 4.41
N PRO A 666 -22.65 -13.20 3.72
CA PRO A 666 -21.86 -14.39 4.05
C PRO A 666 -20.34 -14.16 4.06
N ASP A 667 -19.84 -13.20 3.27
CA ASP A 667 -18.40 -12.92 3.12
C ASP A 667 -17.83 -11.95 4.19
N THR A 668 -18.64 -11.50 5.15
CA THR A 668 -18.16 -10.63 6.23
C THR A 668 -17.70 -11.49 7.42
N ALA A 669 -16.49 -11.28 7.93
CA ALA A 669 -16.03 -11.96 9.14
C ALA A 669 -16.99 -11.72 10.34
N ASP A 670 -17.07 -12.67 11.26
CA ASP A 670 -17.84 -12.48 12.49
C ASP A 670 -17.17 -11.39 13.34
N LEU A 671 -17.96 -10.43 13.81
CA LEU A 671 -17.47 -9.35 14.65
C LEU A 671 -17.45 -9.79 16.12
N PRO A 672 -16.39 -9.46 16.88
CA PRO A 672 -16.35 -9.70 18.31
C PRO A 672 -17.63 -9.20 18.99
N ARG A 673 -18.20 -10.02 19.89
CA ARG A 673 -19.42 -9.70 20.69
C ARG A 673 -20.72 -9.51 19.90
N TYR A 674 -20.70 -9.63 18.56
CA TYR A 674 -21.90 -9.70 17.74
C TYR A 674 -22.22 -11.13 17.33
N THR A 675 -23.50 -11.48 17.32
CA THR A 675 -23.98 -12.65 16.59
C THR A 675 -24.30 -12.23 15.16
N SER A 676 -23.63 -12.82 14.18
CA SER A 676 -23.91 -12.51 12.78
C SER A 676 -25.26 -13.09 12.34
N ASP A 677 -26.12 -12.22 11.81
CA ASP A 677 -27.35 -12.60 11.10
C ASP A 677 -27.12 -12.38 9.60
N ARG A 678 -27.22 -13.45 8.82
CA ARG A 678 -26.99 -13.42 7.36
C ARG A 678 -28.30 -13.50 6.57
N GLY A 679 -29.41 -13.08 7.17
CA GLY A 679 -30.71 -13.01 6.50
C GLY A 679 -31.48 -14.32 6.46
N GLN A 680 -31.06 -15.36 7.19
CA GLN A 680 -31.76 -16.64 7.13
C GLN A 680 -33.14 -16.59 7.81
N PRO A 681 -34.12 -17.40 7.34
CA PRO A 681 -35.41 -17.52 8.01
C PRO A 681 -35.27 -17.97 9.47
N PHE A 682 -36.21 -17.58 10.33
CA PHE A 682 -36.24 -17.95 11.75
C PHE A 682 -36.09 -19.47 11.92
N ASP A 683 -35.13 -19.86 12.76
CA ASP A 683 -34.91 -21.26 13.14
C ASP A 683 -34.92 -21.38 14.66
N ALA A 684 -35.67 -22.35 15.18
CA ALA A 684 -35.86 -22.53 16.62
C ALA A 684 -34.59 -23.00 17.34
N LYS A 685 -33.64 -23.64 16.65
CA LYS A 685 -32.35 -24.05 17.27
C LYS A 685 -31.39 -22.88 17.35
N ARG A 686 -31.34 -22.05 16.30
CA ARG A 686 -30.58 -20.79 16.29
C ARG A 686 -31.21 -19.74 17.21
N GLY A 687 -32.53 -19.80 17.38
CA GLY A 687 -33.30 -18.94 18.27
C GLY A 687 -33.52 -17.53 17.74
N PHE A 688 -33.24 -17.27 16.45
CA PHE A 688 -33.52 -16.00 15.78
C PHE A 688 -33.55 -16.16 14.25
N GLY A 689 -34.12 -15.15 13.57
CA GLY A 689 -34.06 -14.99 12.11
C GLY A 689 -35.28 -14.27 11.56
N TRP A 690 -35.40 -14.27 10.23
CA TRP A 690 -36.40 -13.51 9.48
C TRP A 690 -37.66 -14.32 9.15
N SER A 691 -38.77 -13.66 8.83
CA SER A 691 -40.01 -14.33 8.43
C SER A 691 -39.91 -15.00 7.06
N ARG A 692 -39.00 -14.51 6.21
CA ARG A 692 -38.59 -15.15 4.95
C ARG A 692 -37.08 -15.04 4.76
N ASP A 693 -36.57 -15.67 3.71
CA ASP A 693 -35.15 -15.62 3.39
C ASP A 693 -34.77 -14.24 2.80
N LEU A 694 -33.84 -13.58 3.48
CA LEU A 694 -33.20 -12.31 3.12
C LEU A 694 -31.70 -12.47 2.87
N SER A 695 -31.19 -13.68 2.73
CA SER A 695 -29.74 -13.92 2.58
C SER A 695 -29.10 -13.29 1.35
N GLU A 696 -29.89 -12.87 0.37
CA GLU A 696 -29.45 -12.11 -0.83
C GLU A 696 -29.57 -10.58 -0.65
N ASN A 697 -30.22 -10.13 0.43
CA ASN A 697 -30.53 -8.73 0.72
C ASN A 697 -29.48 -8.07 1.62
N HIS A 698 -28.20 -8.39 1.43
CA HIS A 698 -27.11 -7.83 2.22
C HIS A 698 -26.25 -6.87 1.40
N ARG A 699 -25.58 -5.93 2.06
CA ARG A 699 -24.51 -5.13 1.47
C ARG A 699 -23.38 -4.94 2.49
N ARG A 700 -22.15 -4.84 1.96
CA ARG A 700 -20.98 -4.24 2.60
C ARG A 700 -20.45 -3.23 1.59
N ARG A 701 -20.25 -1.98 1.98
CA ARG A 701 -19.85 -0.93 1.01
C ARG A 701 -18.33 -0.75 0.93
N GLY A 702 -17.61 -1.14 1.97
CA GLY A 702 -16.21 -0.80 2.15
C GLY A 702 -16.03 0.70 2.19
N ARG A 703 -16.87 1.43 2.94
CA ARG A 703 -16.83 2.90 3.08
C ARG A 703 -16.52 3.36 4.51
N SER A 704 -16.71 2.48 5.50
CA SER A 704 -16.38 2.73 6.91
C SER A 704 -15.48 1.61 7.46
N SER A 705 -14.57 1.97 8.36
CA SER A 705 -13.79 1.01 9.15
C SER A 705 -14.60 0.34 10.25
N ASP A 706 -15.71 0.96 10.67
CA ASP A 706 -16.70 0.28 11.51
C ASP A 706 -17.53 -0.67 10.65
N VAL A 707 -17.11 -1.93 10.64
CA VAL A 707 -17.76 -3.00 9.87
C VAL A 707 -19.24 -3.15 10.26
N ALA A 708 -19.60 -2.95 11.53
CA ALA A 708 -20.98 -3.08 11.98
C ALA A 708 -21.89 -2.00 11.38
N ARG A 709 -21.36 -0.81 11.08
CA ARG A 709 -22.07 0.27 10.36
C ARG A 709 -21.94 0.14 8.84
N ASP A 710 -20.88 -0.49 8.33
CA ASP A 710 -20.66 -0.67 6.90
C ASP A 710 -21.48 -1.81 6.29
N THR A 711 -21.83 -2.81 7.11
CA THR A 711 -22.71 -3.92 6.71
C THR A 711 -24.16 -3.68 7.09
N PHE A 712 -25.08 -4.19 6.26
CA PHE A 712 -26.51 -4.22 6.58
C PHE A 712 -27.27 -5.28 5.80
N LEU A 713 -28.43 -5.66 6.33
CA LEU A 713 -29.53 -6.23 5.56
C LEU A 713 -30.57 -5.16 5.25
N PHE A 714 -31.27 -5.28 4.13
CA PHE A 714 -32.29 -4.30 3.77
C PHE A 714 -33.59 -4.91 3.24
N THR A 715 -34.68 -4.21 3.49
CA THR A 715 -36.02 -4.56 2.99
C THR A 715 -36.63 -3.40 2.22
N ARG A 716 -37.43 -3.72 1.19
CA ARG A 716 -38.24 -2.76 0.42
C ARG A 716 -39.70 -2.84 0.83
N GLU A 717 -40.17 -4.07 1.02
CA GLU A 717 -41.44 -4.38 1.66
C GLU A 717 -41.21 -4.57 3.16
N THR A 718 -42.27 -4.55 3.95
CA THR A 718 -42.17 -4.84 5.38
C THR A 718 -41.78 -6.31 5.58
N ASP A 719 -40.77 -6.54 6.41
CA ASP A 719 -40.37 -7.88 6.86
C ASP A 719 -40.13 -7.88 8.36
N ARG A 720 -40.14 -9.07 8.94
CA ARG A 720 -40.10 -9.28 10.38
C ARG A 720 -38.92 -10.14 10.77
N TRP A 721 -38.13 -9.64 11.69
CA TRP A 721 -37.08 -10.36 12.40
C TRP A 721 -37.53 -10.71 13.81
N GLU A 722 -37.25 -11.94 14.24
CA GLU A 722 -37.61 -12.44 15.56
C GLU A 722 -36.40 -13.02 16.31
N CYS A 723 -36.43 -12.90 17.64
CA CYS A 723 -35.42 -13.44 18.53
C CYS A 723 -36.06 -14.03 19.79
N MET A 724 -35.80 -15.31 20.06
CA MET A 724 -36.24 -15.98 21.29
C MET A 724 -35.50 -15.39 22.49
N ILE A 725 -36.25 -14.77 23.40
CA ILE A 725 -35.77 -14.22 24.66
C ILE A 725 -36.82 -14.43 25.76
N GLU A 726 -36.42 -14.41 27.02
CA GLU A 726 -37.37 -14.53 28.14
C GLU A 726 -38.31 -13.32 28.20
N ASN A 727 -39.52 -13.53 28.73
CA ASN A 727 -40.41 -12.42 29.04
C ASN A 727 -39.75 -11.45 30.02
N GLY A 728 -39.96 -10.15 29.80
CA GLY A 728 -39.39 -9.11 30.63
C GLY A 728 -39.26 -7.79 29.89
N ARG A 729 -38.65 -6.82 30.55
CA ARG A 729 -38.43 -5.49 30.02
C ARG A 729 -37.04 -5.39 29.39
N TYR A 730 -36.98 -4.83 28.18
CA TYR A 730 -35.74 -4.74 27.41
C TYR A 730 -35.54 -3.33 26.87
N ARG A 731 -34.27 -2.92 26.82
CA ARG A 731 -33.81 -1.79 26.01
C ARG A 731 -33.29 -2.36 24.68
N VAL A 732 -33.86 -1.90 23.58
CA VAL A 732 -33.51 -2.34 22.22
C VAL A 732 -33.00 -1.14 21.45
N THR A 733 -31.79 -1.22 20.93
CA THR A 733 -31.18 -0.18 20.09
C THR A 733 -30.98 -0.72 18.67
N LEU A 734 -31.38 0.06 17.67
CA LEU A 734 -31.20 -0.23 16.25
C LEU A 734 -30.27 0.81 15.63
N CYS A 735 -29.42 0.37 14.71
CA CYS A 735 -28.67 1.25 13.81
C CYS A 735 -29.18 1.08 12.38
N LEU A 736 -29.62 2.18 11.78
CA LEU A 736 -30.19 2.22 10.43
C LEU A 736 -29.39 3.14 9.50
N GLY A 737 -29.03 2.69 8.30
CA GLY A 737 -28.27 3.51 7.35
C GLY A 737 -27.52 2.70 6.29
N ASP A 738 -26.92 3.41 5.35
CA ASP A 738 -26.08 2.85 4.29
C ASP A 738 -24.87 3.76 4.10
N SER A 739 -23.68 3.19 4.29
CA SER A 739 -22.42 3.92 4.24
C SER A 739 -22.04 4.40 2.83
N GLY A 740 -22.76 3.97 1.78
CA GLY A 740 -22.48 4.35 0.40
C GLY A 740 -23.65 5.00 -0.34
N HIS A 741 -24.84 5.12 0.24
CA HIS A 741 -26.00 5.73 -0.41
C HIS A 741 -26.95 6.37 0.60
N ALA A 742 -27.55 7.51 0.25
CA ALA A 742 -28.64 8.07 1.04
C ALA A 742 -29.85 7.13 1.07
N GLN A 743 -30.47 6.97 2.25
CA GLN A 743 -31.64 6.13 2.46
C GLN A 743 -32.81 6.98 2.96
N PRO A 744 -33.68 7.47 2.06
CA PRO A 744 -34.89 8.17 2.47
C PRO A 744 -35.93 7.19 3.02
N GLY A 745 -36.78 7.68 3.93
CA GLY A 745 -38.02 6.99 4.29
C GLY A 745 -37.86 5.61 4.94
N GLN A 746 -36.86 5.44 5.80
CA GLN A 746 -36.64 4.23 6.59
C GLN A 746 -37.69 4.11 7.72
N HIS A 747 -38.17 2.88 7.97
CA HIS A 747 -39.20 2.60 8.97
C HIS A 747 -38.86 1.35 9.77
N ALA A 748 -39.00 1.43 11.09
CA ALA A 748 -38.76 0.31 11.99
C ALA A 748 -39.74 0.33 13.16
N ARG A 749 -40.17 -0.85 13.61
CA ARG A 749 -40.95 -1.05 14.84
C ARG A 749 -40.31 -2.13 15.70
N VAL A 750 -40.35 -1.95 17.01
CA VAL A 750 -39.91 -2.94 18.01
C VAL A 750 -41.12 -3.24 18.91
N GLU A 751 -41.53 -4.50 19.01
CA GLU A 751 -42.76 -4.89 19.73
C GLU A 751 -44.00 -4.08 19.29
N GLY A 752 -44.11 -3.79 17.99
CA GLY A 752 -45.15 -2.94 17.42
C GLY A 752 -45.04 -1.44 17.75
N GLN A 753 -44.17 -1.04 18.68
CA GLN A 753 -43.87 0.36 18.98
C GLN A 753 -43.03 0.97 17.87
N LEU A 754 -43.32 2.23 17.52
CA LEU A 754 -42.59 2.93 16.47
C LEU A 754 -41.17 3.26 16.95
N ALA A 755 -40.17 2.75 16.22
CA ALA A 755 -38.76 3.06 16.46
C ALA A 755 -38.26 4.06 15.41
N ALA A 756 -38.55 3.85 14.13
CA ALA A 756 -38.28 4.83 13.07
C ALA A 756 -39.53 5.02 12.21
N ASP A 757 -39.85 6.28 11.89
CA ASP A 757 -40.97 6.66 11.02
C ASP A 757 -40.50 7.66 9.97
N ASN A 758 -40.45 7.22 8.72
CA ASN A 758 -40.00 8.02 7.59
C ASN A 758 -38.65 8.73 7.82
N VAL A 759 -37.73 8.05 8.51
CA VAL A 759 -36.39 8.57 8.83
C VAL A 759 -35.54 8.55 7.57
N SER A 760 -34.88 9.65 7.25
CA SER A 760 -33.97 9.72 6.11
C SER A 760 -32.54 9.88 6.62
N THR A 761 -31.61 9.09 6.10
CA THR A 761 -30.18 9.24 6.36
C THR A 761 -29.48 9.65 5.06
N ALA A 762 -28.52 10.56 5.14
CA ALA A 762 -27.63 10.87 4.03
C ALA A 762 -26.68 9.69 3.73
N GLU A 763 -25.94 9.77 2.63
CA GLU A 763 -24.85 8.83 2.37
C GLU A 763 -23.83 8.91 3.52
N GLY A 764 -23.47 7.75 4.10
CA GLY A 764 -22.51 7.70 5.21
C GLY A 764 -23.11 7.96 6.60
N GLU A 765 -24.37 8.39 6.68
CA GLU A 765 -25.04 8.70 7.94
C GLU A 765 -25.83 7.51 8.48
N HIS A 766 -25.78 7.33 9.80
CA HIS A 766 -26.56 6.32 10.50
C HIS A 766 -27.48 6.93 11.56
N HIS A 767 -28.69 6.39 11.64
CA HIS A 767 -29.66 6.72 12.66
C HIS A 767 -29.67 5.65 13.75
N LEU A 768 -29.26 6.04 14.96
CA LEU A 768 -29.41 5.20 16.14
C LEU A 768 -30.72 5.52 16.85
N VAL A 769 -31.53 4.49 17.10
CA VAL A 769 -32.76 4.63 17.87
C VAL A 769 -32.86 3.59 18.96
N THR A 770 -33.28 4.01 20.16
CA THR A 770 -33.43 3.15 21.33
C THR A 770 -34.85 3.16 21.85
N ASN A 771 -35.47 2.00 21.95
CA ASN A 771 -36.79 1.78 22.53
C ASN A 771 -36.67 0.97 23.82
N THR A 772 -37.56 1.23 24.79
CA THR A 772 -37.78 0.34 25.92
C THR A 772 -39.09 -0.40 25.70
N VAL A 773 -39.03 -1.72 25.58
CA VAL A 773 -40.16 -2.59 25.25
C VAL A 773 -40.36 -3.67 26.31
N GLU A 774 -41.56 -4.24 26.35
CA GLU A 774 -41.88 -5.38 27.21
C GLU A 774 -42.18 -6.57 26.31
N VAL A 775 -41.45 -7.66 26.51
CA VAL A 775 -41.67 -8.93 25.80
C VAL A 775 -42.51 -9.85 26.67
N ILE A 776 -43.62 -10.33 26.12
CA ILE A 776 -44.65 -11.07 26.87
C ILE A 776 -44.94 -12.47 26.32
N ASP A 777 -44.44 -12.81 25.13
CA ASP A 777 -44.71 -14.06 24.42
C ASP A 777 -43.46 -14.93 24.17
N GLY A 778 -42.34 -14.55 24.78
CA GLY A 778 -41.04 -15.21 24.65
C GLY A 778 -40.29 -14.87 23.35
N ARG A 779 -40.71 -13.85 22.61
CA ARG A 779 -40.10 -13.43 21.34
C ARG A 779 -40.01 -11.92 21.27
N LEU A 780 -38.81 -11.40 21.01
CA LEU A 780 -38.66 -10.04 20.53
C LEU A 780 -38.90 -10.00 19.03
N THR A 781 -39.75 -9.08 18.59
CA THR A 781 -40.20 -8.86 17.23
C THR A 781 -39.77 -7.48 16.75
N ILE A 782 -39.11 -7.44 15.59
CA ILE A 782 -38.69 -6.21 14.92
C ILE A 782 -39.21 -6.24 13.49
N ASP A 783 -40.02 -5.24 13.13
CA ASP A 783 -40.52 -5.06 11.77
C ASP A 783 -39.74 -3.92 11.10
N ILE A 784 -39.15 -4.17 9.92
CA ILE A 784 -38.48 -3.13 9.12
C ILE A 784 -39.05 -3.04 7.71
N GLY A 785 -39.04 -1.83 7.15
CA GLY A 785 -39.57 -1.56 5.81
C GLY A 785 -41.01 -1.01 5.86
N SER A 786 -41.36 -0.20 4.86
CA SER A 786 -42.61 0.57 4.84
C SER A 786 -43.66 0.04 3.84
N GLY A 787 -43.30 -0.93 3.00
CA GLY A 787 -44.16 -1.39 1.91
C GLY A 787 -44.35 -0.36 0.78
N ARG A 788 -43.66 0.80 0.85
CA ARG A 788 -43.72 1.84 -0.17
C ARG A 788 -42.64 1.57 -1.23
N PRO A 789 -43.00 1.50 -2.53
CA PRO A 789 -42.01 1.34 -3.59
C PRO A 789 -40.95 2.45 -3.55
N GLY A 790 -39.68 2.08 -3.69
CA GLY A 790 -38.56 3.02 -3.81
C GLY A 790 -37.86 3.41 -2.51
N PHE A 791 -38.32 2.91 -1.35
CA PHE A 791 -37.64 3.14 -0.06
C PHE A 791 -37.05 1.82 0.46
N ASN A 792 -35.82 1.86 0.96
CA ASN A 792 -35.24 0.74 1.71
C ASN A 792 -35.25 1.09 3.19
N THR A 793 -35.35 0.08 4.06
CA THR A 793 -34.86 0.20 5.43
C THR A 793 -33.63 -0.69 5.54
N CYS A 794 -32.49 -0.09 5.86
CA CYS A 794 -31.20 -0.76 5.97
C CYS A 794 -30.91 -0.92 7.46
N LEU A 795 -30.93 -2.15 7.98
CA LEU A 795 -30.62 -2.47 9.36
C LEU A 795 -29.18 -2.99 9.44
N ASN A 796 -28.32 -2.26 10.12
CA ASN A 796 -26.89 -2.54 10.22
C ASN A 796 -26.59 -3.46 11.40
N TRP A 797 -27.00 -3.05 12.60
CA TRP A 797 -26.88 -3.84 13.81
C TRP A 797 -28.02 -3.52 14.79
N LEU A 798 -28.21 -4.42 15.75
CA LEU A 798 -29.07 -4.16 16.91
C LEU A 798 -28.47 -4.70 18.21
N SER A 799 -28.86 -4.10 19.32
CA SER A 799 -28.55 -4.59 20.67
C SER A 799 -29.81 -4.74 21.50
N ILE A 800 -29.92 -5.84 22.23
CA ILE A 800 -31.03 -6.18 23.13
C ILE A 800 -30.45 -6.31 24.53
N GLU A 801 -30.83 -5.43 25.45
CA GLU A 801 -30.34 -5.40 26.83
C GLU A 801 -31.52 -5.63 27.78
N ARG A 802 -31.44 -6.64 28.66
CA ARG A 802 -32.48 -6.85 29.68
C ARG A 802 -32.36 -5.77 30.74
N LEU A 803 -33.48 -5.13 31.07
CA LEU A 803 -33.55 -4.20 32.19
C LEU A 803 -33.95 -5.01 33.41
N ASP A 804 -33.07 -5.09 34.40
CA ASP A 804 -33.40 -5.65 35.70
C ASP A 804 -34.48 -4.80 36.36
N ASP A 805 -35.56 -5.41 36.82
CA ASP A 805 -36.49 -4.81 37.77
C ASP A 805 -35.81 -4.73 39.15
N ARG A 806 -34.83 -3.84 39.32
CA ARG A 806 -34.39 -3.44 40.66
C ARG A 806 -34.86 -2.01 40.93
N PRO A 807 -35.51 -1.77 42.09
CA PRO A 807 -35.97 -0.45 42.49
C PRO A 807 -34.82 0.54 42.69
#